data_AF-A0A2V7GL26-F1
#
_entry.id   AF-A0A2V7GL26-F1
#
_cell.length_a   1.000
_cell.length_b   1.000
_cell.length_c   1.000
_cell.angle_alpha   90.00
_cell.angle_beta   90.00
_cell.angle_gamma   90.00
#
_symmetry.space_group_name_H-M   'P 1'
#
loop_
_entity.id
_entity.type
_entity.pdbx_description
1 polymer ?
#
loop_
_entity_poly.entity_id
_entity_poly.type
_entity_poly.pdbx_seq_one_letter_code
_entity_poly.pdbx_strand_id
1 'polypeptide(L)'
;EGVEDLVGLVEEELARGVTRRGRDTDGLRKELWDLRAALADRPASADAWKAHLAQIRDRISVVSVLLHELEEPLLVTSIAPTPPFFAKTGYWLDQAAAVVAERIQDLDHPTPRPILIERAERLASLADDLVEETEFDFLFDSERQLFSIGFNLTDGRLDASYYDTLASEARLASFLAIATGAIAHDHWFKLGRSLTPSDGSRALLSWSASIFEYLMPLLVMRSYPGTLLHETHGAIVQRQIQYGERRGVPWGISESAYLAQDLEGNYQYRAFGVPGLGLKRGLADDLVIAPYASLLATPLAPEAVLTNLERLRAAGLEGQYGFYEAIDYTTDRLPKDHVGGVALPTFMAHHQGMILVALDNAINGSPMQNWFHADPRVQAAELLLQERIPRLVPLKNPPIEKCEHIPATRRLPSLLVRRYVTPHTLSPRTHFLSNESYTVMLTNAGGGYSRRQHLALTRWREDITADAWGSFIYVRDLDSREVWSTTYQPTAREPDEYEVTFAPDRATWRRVDGDIEIRTEIVVSPEDDVELRRVSLTNHGREARSFDLTSYAEVVLAPGDADLSHPAFSNLFIETIAVPESDALMCVRRPRSGTDRLYLIHVLSGRGRLGGATEYETDRGRFIGRGGDVDRPIALDTTAPLSNTTGPVLDPIVSLRQSVPQPDRTASPRAQHRGDDEVPASVGAPDVRRSASAVGRRGAAKHARAGRIVEIRDLRRRADPAGASPGRQRGRSPARPAQGARISSPQGHRLRSRCTERP
;
A
#
# COMPACT_ATOMS: atom_id res chain seq x y z
N GLU A 1 41.00 -6.76 18.10
CA GLU A 1 39.68 -7.31 17.77
C GLU A 1 39.16 -6.59 16.53
N GLY A 2 38.26 -5.61 16.58
CA GLY A 2 37.64 -5.05 15.36
C GLY A 2 38.57 -4.67 14.15
N VAL A 3 39.80 -4.21 14.39
CA VAL A 3 40.78 -3.95 13.31
C VAL A 3 41.42 -5.25 12.75
N GLU A 4 41.61 -6.27 13.60
CA GLU A 4 42.02 -7.62 13.17
C GLU A 4 40.93 -8.30 12.32
N ASP A 5 39.65 -8.09 12.68
CA ASP A 5 38.50 -8.61 11.92
C ASP A 5 38.40 -7.97 10.53
N LEU A 6 38.56 -6.64 10.45
CA LEU A 6 38.61 -5.90 9.18
C LEU A 6 39.79 -6.34 8.29
N VAL A 7 40.97 -6.58 8.87
CA VAL A 7 42.12 -7.16 8.14
C VAL A 7 41.85 -8.60 7.71
N GLY A 8 41.07 -9.39 8.47
CA GLY A 8 40.57 -10.69 8.03
C GLY A 8 39.68 -10.62 6.78
N LEU A 9 38.79 -9.63 6.69
CA LEU A 9 37.95 -9.39 5.51
C LEU A 9 38.77 -8.94 4.28
N VAL A 10 39.83 -8.16 4.50
CA VAL A 10 40.84 -7.81 3.46
C VAL A 10 41.54 -9.07 2.95
N GLU A 11 42.00 -9.95 3.84
CA GLU A 11 42.62 -11.23 3.47
C GLU A 11 41.65 -12.15 2.71
N GLU A 12 40.36 -12.21 3.09
CA GLU A 12 39.38 -13.06 2.41
C GLU A 12 39.04 -12.56 0.99
N GLU A 13 38.78 -11.26 0.80
CA GLU A 13 38.51 -10.70 -0.54
C GLU A 13 39.75 -10.76 -1.45
N LEU A 14 40.96 -10.68 -0.89
CA LEU A 14 42.19 -10.99 -1.63
C LEU A 14 42.28 -12.48 -2.00
N ALA A 15 41.94 -13.41 -1.11
CA ALA A 15 41.91 -14.85 -1.44
C ALA A 15 40.86 -15.17 -2.54
N ARG A 16 39.69 -14.51 -2.50
CA ARG A 16 38.65 -14.58 -3.52
C ARG A 16 39.14 -14.08 -4.90
N GLY A 17 40.01 -13.06 -4.95
CA GLY A 17 40.51 -12.45 -6.18
C GLY A 17 41.82 -13.02 -6.77
N VAL A 18 42.84 -13.25 -5.93
CA VAL A 18 44.24 -13.50 -6.35
C VAL A 18 44.43 -14.86 -7.03
N THR A 19 43.59 -15.85 -6.74
CA THR A 19 43.71 -17.24 -7.24
C THR A 19 43.63 -17.41 -8.76
N ARG A 20 43.27 -16.37 -9.53
CA ARG A 20 43.06 -16.45 -10.99
C ARG A 20 44.13 -15.84 -11.89
N ARG A 21 45.09 -15.06 -11.38
CA ARG A 21 46.15 -14.43 -12.20
C ARG A 21 47.47 -14.40 -11.43
N GLY A 22 48.46 -15.15 -11.91
CA GLY A 22 49.80 -15.24 -11.32
C GLY A 22 50.61 -13.95 -11.46
N ARG A 23 50.30 -12.96 -10.63
CA ARG A 23 51.13 -11.79 -10.35
C ARG A 23 51.93 -12.03 -9.07
N ASP A 24 53.04 -11.32 -8.92
CA ASP A 24 53.69 -11.21 -7.62
C ASP A 24 52.72 -10.53 -6.64
N THR A 25 52.51 -11.16 -5.50
CA THR A 25 51.70 -10.65 -4.38
C THR A 25 52.43 -10.83 -3.05
N ASP A 26 53.71 -11.23 -3.07
CA ASP A 26 54.43 -11.65 -1.87
C ASP A 26 54.84 -10.45 -1.01
N GLY A 27 55.04 -9.27 -1.62
CA GLY A 27 55.13 -8.00 -0.89
C GLY A 27 53.84 -7.66 -0.12
N LEU A 28 52.67 -7.75 -0.77
CA LEU A 28 51.37 -7.49 -0.13
C LEU A 28 51.09 -8.51 0.99
N ARG A 29 51.35 -9.81 0.74
CA ARG A 29 51.22 -10.87 1.75
C ARG A 29 52.14 -10.63 2.95
N LYS A 30 53.38 -10.19 2.72
CA LYS A 30 54.32 -9.86 3.80
C LYS A 30 53.80 -8.70 4.65
N GLU A 31 53.37 -7.59 4.04
CA GLU A 31 52.90 -6.44 4.83
C GLU A 31 51.57 -6.71 5.54
N LEU A 32 50.69 -7.56 5.00
CA LEU A 32 49.52 -8.08 5.72
C LEU A 32 49.92 -8.98 6.90
N TRP A 33 50.90 -9.87 6.73
CA TRP A 33 51.42 -10.71 7.82
C TRP A 33 52.08 -9.87 8.92
N ASP A 34 52.90 -8.90 8.55
CA ASP A 34 53.53 -7.94 9.46
C ASP A 34 52.49 -7.04 10.16
N LEU A 35 51.41 -6.65 9.48
CA LEU A 35 50.28 -5.91 10.05
C LEU A 35 49.50 -6.78 11.05
N ARG A 36 49.20 -8.03 10.71
CA ARG A 36 48.55 -9.01 11.60
C ARG A 36 49.44 -9.35 12.81
N ALA A 37 50.75 -9.40 12.63
CA ALA A 37 51.71 -9.59 13.73
C ALA A 37 51.82 -8.35 14.64
N ALA A 38 51.80 -7.14 14.07
CA ALA A 38 51.72 -5.91 14.85
C ALA A 38 50.40 -5.83 15.64
N LEU A 39 49.27 -6.09 14.98
CA LEU A 39 47.93 -6.06 15.59
C LEU A 39 47.77 -7.01 16.77
N ALA A 40 48.59 -8.06 16.91
CA ALA A 40 48.53 -8.99 18.03
C ALA A 40 49.15 -8.45 19.34
N ASP A 41 49.93 -7.35 19.32
CA ASP A 41 50.50 -6.75 20.52
C ASP A 41 49.42 -6.06 21.38
N ARG A 42 49.68 -5.93 22.68
CA ARG A 42 48.75 -5.34 23.66
C ARG A 42 49.50 -4.39 24.61
N PRO A 43 49.81 -3.15 24.18
CA PRO A 43 50.53 -2.17 24.99
C PRO A 43 49.92 -1.91 26.38
N ALA A 44 50.78 -1.57 27.35
CA ALA A 44 50.39 -1.42 28.75
C ALA A 44 50.02 0.02 29.19
N SER A 45 50.14 1.02 28.30
CA SER A 45 49.84 2.43 28.61
C SER A 45 49.21 3.16 27.41
N ALA A 46 48.52 4.27 27.68
CA ALA A 46 47.86 5.08 26.65
C ALA A 46 48.85 5.64 25.61
N ASP A 47 50.01 6.15 26.05
CA ASP A 47 51.05 6.66 25.15
C ASP A 47 51.63 5.55 24.25
N ALA A 48 51.82 4.34 24.80
CA ALA A 48 52.28 3.19 24.05
C ALA A 48 51.22 2.71 23.04
N TRP A 49 49.93 2.69 23.43
CA TRP A 49 48.81 2.45 22.52
C TRP A 49 48.75 3.48 21.38
N LYS A 50 48.94 4.77 21.68
CA LYS A 50 48.94 5.83 20.66
C LYS A 50 50.07 5.66 19.66
N ALA A 51 51.29 5.37 20.12
CA ALA A 51 52.43 5.09 19.24
C ALA A 51 52.21 3.81 18.40
N HIS A 52 51.63 2.78 19.00
CA HIS A 52 51.34 1.51 18.34
C HIS A 52 50.22 1.63 17.28
N LEU A 53 49.13 2.36 17.58
CA LEU A 53 48.06 2.65 16.62
C LEU A 53 48.55 3.51 15.46
N ALA A 54 49.47 4.47 15.69
CA ALA A 54 50.13 5.19 14.62
C ALA A 54 50.94 4.25 13.71
N GLN A 55 51.69 3.29 14.28
CA GLN A 55 52.40 2.27 13.49
C GLN A 55 51.42 1.38 12.68
N ILE A 56 50.29 0.98 13.27
CA ILE A 56 49.25 0.21 12.57
C ILE A 56 48.67 1.01 11.40
N ARG A 57 48.29 2.28 11.61
CA ARG A 57 47.79 3.18 10.56
C ARG A 57 48.79 3.30 9.42
N ASP A 58 50.06 3.51 9.73
CA ASP A 58 51.10 3.71 8.73
C ASP A 58 51.36 2.41 7.94
N ARG A 59 51.22 1.24 8.56
CA ARG A 59 51.20 -0.07 7.87
C ARG A 59 49.97 -0.25 6.97
N ILE A 60 48.76 0.12 7.42
CA ILE A 60 47.54 0.07 6.60
C ILE A 60 47.70 0.96 5.35
N SER A 61 48.34 2.13 5.48
CA SER A 61 48.67 3.00 4.34
C SER A 61 49.61 2.32 3.34
N VAL A 62 50.65 1.60 3.80
CA VAL A 62 51.54 0.82 2.91
C VAL A 62 50.77 -0.30 2.18
N VAL A 63 49.90 -1.03 2.90
CA VAL A 63 49.06 -2.09 2.31
C VAL A 63 48.09 -1.51 1.26
N SER A 64 47.53 -0.32 1.49
CA SER A 64 46.66 0.39 0.54
C SER A 64 47.41 0.82 -0.73
N VAL A 65 48.63 1.35 -0.61
CA VAL A 65 49.49 1.68 -1.77
C VAL A 65 49.80 0.42 -2.60
N LEU A 66 50.21 -0.67 -1.95
CA LEU A 66 50.50 -1.95 -2.63
C LEU A 66 49.25 -2.55 -3.30
N LEU A 67 48.05 -2.34 -2.75
CA LEU A 67 46.80 -2.74 -3.39
C LEU A 67 46.52 -1.93 -4.66
N HIS A 68 46.78 -0.62 -4.63
CA HIS A 68 46.56 0.27 -5.77
C HIS A 68 47.55 0.02 -6.92
N GLU A 69 48.83 -0.25 -6.62
CA GLU A 69 49.84 -0.69 -7.60
C GLU A 69 49.42 -1.99 -8.32
N LEU A 70 48.68 -2.87 -7.64
CA LEU A 70 48.09 -4.07 -8.25
C LEU A 70 46.81 -3.78 -9.05
N GLU A 71 46.11 -2.67 -8.79
CA GLU A 71 44.90 -2.26 -9.52
C GLU A 71 45.24 -1.53 -10.83
N GLU A 72 46.12 -0.52 -10.81
CA GLU A 72 46.41 0.37 -11.95
C GLU A 72 46.57 -0.34 -13.31
N PRO A 73 47.36 -1.44 -13.44
CA PRO A 73 47.57 -2.10 -14.73
C PRO A 73 46.29 -2.76 -15.32
N LEU A 74 45.22 -2.92 -14.52
CA LEU A 74 43.92 -3.41 -14.97
C LEU A 74 43.06 -2.26 -15.53
N LEU A 75 43.07 -1.10 -14.88
CA LEU A 75 42.32 0.09 -15.31
C LEU A 75 42.79 0.59 -16.68
N VAL A 76 44.12 0.57 -16.92
CA VAL A 76 44.73 0.99 -18.20
C VAL A 76 44.44 0.01 -19.36
N THR A 77 44.06 -1.24 -19.06
CA THR A 77 43.89 -2.32 -20.06
C THR A 77 42.45 -2.81 -20.23
N SER A 78 41.48 -2.20 -19.55
CA SER A 78 40.08 -2.66 -19.49
C SER A 78 39.08 -1.53 -19.65
N ILE A 79 38.10 -1.71 -20.54
CA ILE A 79 36.89 -0.87 -20.60
C ILE A 79 35.81 -1.39 -19.62
N ALA A 80 35.96 -2.62 -19.10
CA ALA A 80 35.10 -3.16 -18.04
C ALA A 80 35.49 -2.58 -16.66
N PRO A 81 34.51 -2.37 -15.75
CA PRO A 81 34.74 -1.77 -14.44
C PRO A 81 35.71 -2.59 -13.55
N THR A 82 36.27 -1.93 -12.53
CA THR A 82 37.13 -2.54 -11.50
C THR A 82 36.56 -3.88 -11.02
N PRO A 83 37.36 -4.96 -10.96
CA PRO A 83 36.90 -6.24 -10.41
C PRO A 83 36.39 -6.05 -8.97
N PRO A 84 35.18 -6.53 -8.62
CA PRO A 84 34.50 -6.13 -7.38
C PRO A 84 35.27 -6.48 -6.09
N PHE A 85 36.24 -7.40 -6.14
CA PHE A 85 37.10 -7.69 -5.00
C PHE A 85 38.09 -6.55 -4.67
N PHE A 86 38.64 -5.82 -5.66
CA PHE A 86 39.56 -4.70 -5.39
C PHE A 86 38.83 -3.58 -4.64
N ALA A 87 37.64 -3.21 -5.11
CA ALA A 87 36.79 -2.21 -4.46
C ALA A 87 36.39 -2.61 -3.03
N LYS A 88 36.05 -3.89 -2.79
CA LYS A 88 35.79 -4.42 -1.44
C LYS A 88 37.03 -4.43 -0.55
N THR A 89 38.18 -4.85 -1.08
CA THR A 89 39.45 -4.90 -0.32
C THR A 89 39.88 -3.50 0.11
N GLY A 90 39.80 -2.52 -0.81
CA GLY A 90 40.03 -1.11 -0.50
C GLY A 90 39.06 -0.59 0.56
N TYR A 91 37.75 -0.83 0.40
CA TYR A 91 36.74 -0.43 1.39
C TYR A 91 37.05 -0.97 2.80
N TRP A 92 37.42 -2.25 2.96
CA TRP A 92 37.75 -2.81 4.27
C TRP A 92 39.07 -2.25 4.85
N LEU A 93 40.06 -1.93 4.02
CA LEU A 93 41.27 -1.20 4.45
C LEU A 93 40.93 0.23 4.92
N ASP A 94 40.05 0.93 4.21
CA ASP A 94 39.60 2.28 4.59
C ASP A 94 38.82 2.26 5.91
N GLN A 95 37.97 1.23 6.13
CA GLN A 95 37.31 1.04 7.43
C GLN A 95 38.33 0.76 8.54
N ALA A 96 39.35 -0.07 8.29
CA ALA A 96 40.41 -0.34 9.26
C ALA A 96 41.21 0.93 9.60
N ALA A 97 41.55 1.75 8.60
CA ALA A 97 42.20 3.04 8.79
C ALA A 97 41.34 4.02 9.59
N ALA A 98 40.03 4.08 9.30
CA ALA A 98 39.08 4.94 10.00
C ALA A 98 38.94 4.56 11.49
N VAL A 99 38.78 3.27 11.81
CA VAL A 99 38.71 2.79 13.19
C VAL A 99 40.02 3.08 13.95
N VAL A 100 41.17 2.90 13.31
CA VAL A 100 42.47 3.24 13.94
C VAL A 100 42.60 4.74 14.17
N ALA A 101 42.14 5.59 13.24
CA ALA A 101 42.12 7.04 13.42
C ALA A 101 41.19 7.49 14.56
N GLU A 102 40.00 6.90 14.67
CA GLU A 102 39.06 7.14 15.77
C GLU A 102 39.70 6.83 17.14
N ARG A 103 40.34 5.67 17.27
CA ARG A 103 40.99 5.28 18.54
C ARG A 103 42.27 6.09 18.85
N ILE A 104 42.94 6.68 17.86
CA ILE A 104 43.99 7.68 18.11
C ILE A 104 43.35 8.97 18.66
N GLN A 105 42.23 9.43 18.07
CA GLN A 105 41.51 10.62 18.52
C GLN A 105 40.97 10.47 19.96
N ASP A 106 40.47 9.29 20.33
CA ASP A 106 40.08 8.96 21.72
C ASP A 106 41.24 9.10 22.71
N LEU A 107 42.47 8.72 22.29
CA LEU A 107 43.67 8.81 23.11
C LEU A 107 44.26 10.23 23.16
N ASP A 108 44.00 11.05 22.14
CA ASP A 108 44.33 12.49 22.15
C ASP A 108 43.36 13.31 23.02
N HIS A 109 42.10 12.87 23.13
CA HIS A 109 41.05 13.54 23.91
C HIS A 109 40.36 12.58 24.90
N PRO A 110 41.12 12.00 25.85
CA PRO A 110 40.62 10.95 26.73
C PRO A 110 39.50 11.47 27.64
N THR A 111 38.28 11.00 27.41
CA THR A 111 37.12 11.39 28.24
C THR A 111 37.32 10.88 29.67
N PRO A 112 37.31 11.76 30.70
CA PRO A 112 37.52 11.35 32.08
C PRO A 112 36.52 10.27 32.52
N ARG A 113 37.01 9.20 33.16
CA ARG A 113 36.19 8.08 33.65
C ARG A 113 34.92 8.52 34.42
N PRO A 114 34.94 9.55 35.30
CA PRO A 114 33.73 10.01 35.97
C PRO A 114 32.63 10.49 35.01
N ILE A 115 32.99 11.14 33.89
CA ILE A 115 32.03 11.62 32.87
C ILE A 115 31.44 10.44 32.08
N LEU A 116 32.23 9.39 31.84
CA LEU A 116 31.74 8.15 31.23
C LEU A 116 30.77 7.40 32.16
N ILE A 117 31.05 7.37 33.46
CA ILE A 117 30.15 6.81 34.49
C ILE A 117 28.84 7.61 34.54
N GLU A 118 28.92 8.93 34.72
CA GLU A 118 27.77 9.84 34.77
C GLU A 118 26.94 9.80 33.47
N ARG A 119 27.56 9.56 32.31
CA ARG A 119 26.86 9.31 31.04
C ARG A 119 26.16 7.96 31.02
N ALA A 120 26.78 6.89 31.51
CA ALA A 120 26.17 5.57 31.60
C ALA A 120 24.99 5.55 32.60
N GLU A 121 25.13 6.21 33.75
CA GLU A 121 24.08 6.35 34.77
C GLU A 121 22.86 7.11 34.22
N ARG A 122 23.06 8.21 33.47
CA ARG A 122 21.97 8.90 32.77
C ARG A 122 21.30 8.07 31.68
N LEU A 123 22.06 7.24 30.95
CA LEU A 123 21.51 6.35 29.93
C LEU A 123 20.74 5.17 30.53
N ALA A 124 21.15 4.69 31.71
CA ALA A 124 20.39 3.72 32.49
C ALA A 124 19.09 4.33 33.01
N SER A 125 19.15 5.50 33.67
CA SER A 125 17.95 6.24 34.11
C SER A 125 16.97 6.43 32.96
N LEU A 126 17.42 6.95 31.81
CA LEU A 126 16.55 7.16 30.65
C LEU A 126 15.91 5.85 30.13
N ALA A 127 16.61 4.71 30.26
CA ALA A 127 16.04 3.41 29.86
C ALA A 127 15.01 2.89 30.88
N ASP A 128 15.21 3.13 32.17
CA ASP A 128 14.23 2.84 33.22
C ASP A 128 13.01 3.77 33.10
N ASP A 129 13.23 5.08 32.94
CA ASP A 129 12.21 6.12 32.71
C ASP A 129 11.29 5.72 31.52
N LEU A 130 11.88 5.32 30.38
CA LEU A 130 11.13 4.86 29.20
C LEU A 130 10.31 3.59 29.45
N VAL A 131 10.73 2.71 30.37
CA VAL A 131 9.98 1.50 30.74
C VAL A 131 8.85 1.83 31.72
N GLU A 132 9.05 2.77 32.64
CA GLU A 132 8.02 3.20 33.60
C GLU A 132 6.95 4.10 32.96
N GLU A 133 7.31 4.94 31.97
CA GLU A 133 6.38 5.78 31.20
C GLU A 133 5.63 5.03 30.08
N THR A 134 5.83 3.72 29.88
CA THR A 134 5.13 2.96 28.83
C THR A 134 3.68 2.62 29.22
N GLU A 135 2.73 3.41 28.72
CA GLU A 135 1.28 3.18 28.87
C GLU A 135 0.78 1.97 28.04
N PHE A 136 0.46 0.86 28.71
CA PHE A 136 -0.10 -0.34 28.08
C PHE A 136 -1.65 -0.34 28.03
N ASP A 137 -2.30 0.22 29.05
CA ASP A 137 -3.75 0.10 29.28
C ASP A 137 -4.60 0.77 28.19
N PHE A 138 -4.11 1.84 27.58
CA PHE A 138 -4.75 2.52 26.44
C PHE A 138 -5.09 1.57 25.27
N LEU A 139 -4.27 0.55 25.00
CA LEU A 139 -4.52 -0.45 23.95
C LEU A 139 -5.25 -1.71 24.44
N PHE A 140 -5.60 -1.79 25.73
CA PHE A 140 -6.13 -3.01 26.36
C PHE A 140 -7.67 -2.99 26.46
N ASP A 141 -8.32 -3.92 25.75
CA ASP A 141 -9.76 -4.16 25.87
C ASP A 141 -10.04 -4.98 27.12
N SER A 142 -10.60 -4.35 28.14
CA SER A 142 -10.83 -4.93 29.47
C SER A 142 -12.00 -5.93 29.53
N GLU A 143 -12.94 -5.90 28.57
CA GLU A 143 -14.00 -6.90 28.45
C GLU A 143 -13.46 -8.21 27.88
N ARG A 144 -12.56 -8.13 26.88
CA ARG A 144 -11.89 -9.29 26.27
C ARG A 144 -10.67 -9.76 27.04
N GLN A 145 -10.04 -8.86 27.79
CA GLN A 145 -8.70 -8.97 28.36
C GLN A 145 -7.65 -9.29 27.27
N LEU A 146 -7.65 -8.51 26.19
CA LEU A 146 -6.73 -8.62 25.04
C LEU A 146 -6.31 -7.23 24.55
N PHE A 147 -5.09 -7.11 24.02
CA PHE A 147 -4.66 -5.88 23.34
C PHE A 147 -5.27 -5.77 21.95
N SER A 148 -5.73 -4.57 21.58
CA SER A 148 -6.01 -4.22 20.18
C SER A 148 -4.71 -4.19 19.36
N ILE A 149 -4.80 -4.41 18.04
CA ILE A 149 -3.64 -4.27 17.15
C ILE A 149 -3.25 -2.80 16.88
N GLY A 150 -4.13 -1.84 17.21
CA GLY A 150 -3.90 -0.42 16.94
C GLY A 150 -5.00 0.50 17.46
N PHE A 151 -4.75 1.80 17.33
CA PHE A 151 -5.73 2.85 17.61
C PHE A 151 -5.83 3.79 16.39
N ASN A 152 -7.04 3.98 15.89
CA ASN A 152 -7.33 4.85 14.76
C ASN A 152 -7.55 6.28 15.25
N LEU A 153 -6.53 7.13 15.08
CA LEU A 153 -6.53 8.55 15.45
C LEU A 153 -7.62 9.37 14.74
N THR A 154 -8.06 8.98 13.54
CA THR A 154 -9.09 9.69 12.77
C THR A 154 -10.50 9.37 13.29
N ASP A 155 -10.75 8.13 13.67
CA ASP A 155 -12.03 7.67 14.21
C ASP A 155 -12.13 7.81 15.74
N GLY A 156 -11.00 8.05 16.44
CA GLY A 156 -10.93 8.16 17.90
C GLY A 156 -11.21 6.84 18.64
N ARG A 157 -10.81 5.69 18.07
CA ARG A 157 -11.17 4.36 18.60
C ARG A 157 -10.07 3.30 18.37
N LEU A 158 -10.08 2.28 19.23
CA LEU A 158 -9.31 1.04 19.03
C LEU A 158 -9.77 0.29 17.77
N ASP A 159 -8.85 -0.45 17.15
CA ASP A 159 -9.17 -1.37 16.07
C ASP A 159 -9.97 -2.57 16.57
N ALA A 160 -10.86 -3.09 15.72
CA ALA A 160 -11.72 -4.24 16.00
C ALA A 160 -10.99 -5.60 15.87
N SER A 161 -9.66 -5.59 15.84
CA SER A 161 -8.78 -6.75 15.73
C SER A 161 -7.77 -6.73 16.87
N TYR A 162 -7.39 -7.91 17.36
CA TYR A 162 -6.69 -8.06 18.64
C TYR A 162 -5.51 -9.02 18.51
N TYR A 163 -4.49 -8.85 19.37
CA TYR A 163 -3.41 -9.82 19.52
C TYR A 163 -3.93 -11.03 20.32
N ASP A 164 -4.57 -11.96 19.61
CA ASP A 164 -5.33 -13.08 20.19
C ASP A 164 -4.62 -14.45 20.10
N THR A 165 -3.33 -14.51 19.77
CA THR A 165 -2.56 -15.77 19.63
C THR A 165 -1.35 -15.84 20.55
N LEU A 166 -1.08 -17.04 21.11
CA LEU A 166 0.14 -17.29 21.90
C LEU A 166 1.37 -17.49 20.99
N ALA A 167 1.15 -17.81 19.72
CA ALA A 167 2.16 -17.84 18.66
C ALA A 167 2.23 -16.50 17.92
N SER A 168 2.60 -15.44 18.64
CA SER A 168 2.97 -14.14 18.08
C SER A 168 4.09 -13.53 18.91
N GLU A 169 4.90 -12.69 18.26
CA GLU A 169 5.85 -11.77 18.82
C GLU A 169 5.23 -10.82 19.85
N ALA A 170 3.97 -10.44 19.67
CA ALA A 170 3.22 -9.57 20.57
C ALA A 170 3.09 -10.15 21.99
N ARG A 171 3.31 -11.48 22.17
CA ARG A 171 3.39 -12.09 23.50
C ARG A 171 4.51 -11.52 24.36
N LEU A 172 5.55 -10.90 23.78
CA LEU A 172 6.60 -10.20 24.53
C LEU A 172 6.03 -8.95 25.22
N ALA A 173 5.23 -8.16 24.50
CA ALA A 173 4.49 -7.03 25.07
C ALA A 173 3.45 -7.51 26.10
N SER A 174 2.70 -8.58 25.80
CA SER A 174 1.78 -9.23 26.75
C SER A 174 2.46 -9.67 28.04
N PHE A 175 3.66 -10.25 27.94
CA PHE A 175 4.45 -10.70 29.08
C PHE A 175 4.98 -9.51 29.88
N LEU A 176 5.53 -8.49 29.21
CA LEU A 176 6.04 -7.28 29.85
C LEU A 176 4.95 -6.54 30.62
N ALA A 177 3.78 -6.34 30.02
CA ALA A 177 2.64 -5.68 30.68
C ALA A 177 2.17 -6.41 31.96
N ILE A 178 2.34 -7.73 32.02
CA ILE A 178 2.06 -8.53 33.23
C ILE A 178 3.22 -8.46 34.23
N ALA A 179 4.47 -8.48 33.75
CA ALA A 179 5.68 -8.40 34.58
C ALA A 179 5.81 -7.04 35.29
N THR A 180 5.50 -5.93 34.61
CA THR A 180 5.45 -4.59 35.22
C THR A 180 4.23 -4.37 36.12
N GLY A 181 3.25 -5.28 36.09
CA GLY A 181 2.01 -5.17 36.86
C GLY A 181 0.95 -4.26 36.25
N ALA A 182 1.17 -3.71 35.06
CA ALA A 182 0.20 -2.87 34.35
C ALA A 182 -1.09 -3.64 33.99
N ILE A 183 -0.99 -4.93 33.65
CA ILE A 183 -2.09 -5.79 33.20
C ILE A 183 -2.15 -7.09 34.02
N ALA A 184 -3.38 -7.54 34.34
CA ALA A 184 -3.60 -8.76 35.10
C ALA A 184 -3.21 -10.04 34.32
N HIS A 185 -2.64 -11.01 35.04
CA HIS A 185 -2.13 -12.27 34.47
C HIS A 185 -3.17 -13.13 33.71
N ASP A 186 -4.47 -12.92 33.96
CA ASP A 186 -5.57 -13.52 33.19
C ASP A 186 -5.42 -13.31 31.67
N HIS A 187 -4.86 -12.17 31.25
CA HIS A 187 -4.59 -11.84 29.85
C HIS A 187 -3.78 -12.94 29.14
N TRP A 188 -2.75 -13.47 29.79
CA TRP A 188 -1.90 -14.54 29.25
C TRP A 188 -2.71 -15.79 28.88
N PHE A 189 -3.78 -16.06 29.62
CA PHE A 189 -4.65 -17.23 29.43
C PHE A 189 -5.80 -17.00 28.44
N LYS A 190 -6.00 -15.75 27.96
CA LYS A 190 -6.87 -15.46 26.80
C LYS A 190 -6.21 -15.74 25.46
N LEU A 191 -4.87 -15.67 25.39
CA LEU A 191 -4.10 -15.88 24.17
C LEU A 191 -4.40 -17.27 23.55
N GLY A 192 -4.60 -17.30 22.24
CA GLY A 192 -5.08 -18.46 21.49
C GLY A 192 -4.08 -19.59 21.45
N ARG A 193 -4.46 -20.74 22.00
CA ARG A 193 -3.70 -22.00 22.02
C ARG A 193 -4.17 -22.97 20.94
N SER A 194 -4.35 -22.46 19.71
CA SER A 194 -4.77 -23.28 18.55
C SER A 194 -3.60 -24.13 18.05
N LEU A 195 -3.76 -25.44 17.95
CA LEU A 195 -2.68 -26.37 17.55
C LEU A 195 -2.91 -26.99 16.16
N THR A 196 -1.81 -27.27 15.46
CA THR A 196 -1.73 -27.97 14.17
C THR A 196 -0.70 -29.11 14.25
N PRO A 197 -0.87 -30.24 13.53
CA PRO A 197 0.17 -31.27 13.45
C PRO A 197 1.38 -30.79 12.64
N SER A 198 2.59 -31.07 13.13
CA SER A 198 3.84 -30.90 12.37
C SER A 198 4.67 -32.16 12.55
N ASP A 199 4.95 -32.89 11.46
CA ASP A 199 5.37 -34.31 11.43
C ASP A 199 6.15 -34.82 12.67
N GLY A 200 5.45 -35.53 13.57
CA GLY A 200 6.00 -36.08 14.82
C GLY A 200 5.75 -35.25 16.10
N SER A 201 5.25 -34.02 15.97
CA SER A 201 5.09 -33.00 17.01
C SER A 201 3.82 -32.15 16.82
N ARG A 202 3.62 -31.16 17.69
CA ARG A 202 2.53 -30.18 17.66
C ARG A 202 3.09 -28.77 17.62
N ALA A 203 2.52 -27.92 16.77
CA ALA A 203 2.84 -26.49 16.72
C ALA A 203 1.60 -25.65 17.04
N LEU A 204 1.79 -24.53 17.74
CA LEU A 204 0.79 -23.46 17.78
C LEU A 204 0.63 -22.81 16.41
N LEU A 205 -0.60 -22.43 16.07
CA LEU A 205 -0.94 -21.61 14.89
C LEU A 205 -0.78 -20.13 15.20
N SER A 206 0.00 -19.43 14.38
CA SER A 206 0.07 -17.97 14.35
C SER A 206 -0.91 -17.37 13.32
N TRP A 207 -0.89 -16.06 13.13
CA TRP A 207 -1.71 -15.43 12.10
C TRP A 207 -1.09 -15.61 10.71
N SER A 208 0.17 -15.23 10.55
CA SER A 208 0.89 -15.10 9.27
C SER A 208 1.65 -16.37 8.85
N ALA A 209 1.98 -17.26 9.79
CA ALA A 209 2.92 -18.39 9.68
C ALA A 209 4.38 -18.00 9.44
N SER A 210 4.73 -16.76 9.74
CA SER A 210 6.11 -16.26 9.69
C SER A 210 6.93 -16.86 10.82
N ILE A 211 8.22 -17.14 10.59
CA ILE A 211 9.09 -17.61 11.67
C ILE A 211 9.38 -16.52 12.72
N PHE A 212 9.28 -15.24 12.37
CA PHE A 212 9.45 -14.11 13.29
C PHE A 212 8.39 -14.10 14.41
N GLU A 213 7.11 -14.37 14.09
CA GLU A 213 6.00 -14.53 15.07
C GLU A 213 6.32 -15.58 16.16
N TYR A 214 7.16 -16.58 15.83
CA TYR A 214 7.56 -17.63 16.77
C TYR A 214 8.87 -17.34 17.47
N LEU A 215 9.90 -16.84 16.76
CA LEU A 215 11.27 -16.84 17.23
C LEU A 215 11.82 -15.46 17.64
N MET A 216 11.24 -14.34 17.21
CA MET A 216 11.70 -13.01 17.67
C MET A 216 11.69 -12.87 19.20
N PRO A 217 10.69 -13.38 19.94
CA PRO A 217 10.73 -13.36 21.40
C PRO A 217 11.93 -14.10 22.01
N LEU A 218 12.55 -15.07 21.33
CA LEU A 218 13.74 -15.78 21.83
C LEU A 218 15.03 -14.95 21.80
N LEU A 219 14.98 -13.72 21.29
CA LEU A 219 16.09 -12.77 21.41
C LEU A 219 16.29 -12.30 22.86
N VAL A 220 15.22 -12.31 23.68
CA VAL A 220 15.26 -11.88 25.10
C VAL A 220 14.53 -12.83 26.06
N MET A 221 13.56 -13.63 25.61
CA MET A 221 12.82 -14.58 26.43
C MET A 221 13.45 -15.98 26.37
N ARG A 222 13.66 -16.61 27.53
CA ARG A 222 14.10 -18.00 27.63
C ARG A 222 13.05 -18.99 27.12
N SER A 223 13.51 -20.14 26.62
CA SER A 223 12.65 -21.29 26.25
C SER A 223 12.94 -22.49 27.13
N TYR A 224 11.92 -23.02 27.81
CA TYR A 224 12.07 -24.11 28.79
C TYR A 224 11.72 -25.46 28.13
N PRO A 225 12.61 -26.46 28.16
CA PRO A 225 12.33 -27.78 27.60
C PRO A 225 11.06 -28.44 28.16
N GLY A 226 10.30 -29.12 27.29
CA GLY A 226 9.04 -29.79 27.66
C GLY A 226 7.81 -28.88 27.78
N THR A 227 7.94 -27.59 27.44
CA THR A 227 6.81 -26.65 27.35
C THR A 227 6.19 -26.61 25.95
N LEU A 228 4.96 -26.09 25.87
CA LEU A 228 4.21 -25.93 24.62
C LEU A 228 4.89 -24.96 23.64
N LEU A 229 5.49 -23.88 24.17
CA LEU A 229 6.26 -22.93 23.37
C LEU A 229 7.53 -23.59 22.82
N HIS A 230 8.27 -24.33 23.64
CA HIS A 230 9.49 -25.02 23.23
C HIS A 230 9.24 -26.10 22.16
N GLU A 231 8.19 -26.93 22.31
CA GLU A 231 7.79 -27.88 21.25
C GLU A 231 7.46 -27.14 19.95
N THR A 232 6.69 -26.04 20.04
CA THR A 232 6.34 -25.20 18.89
C THR A 232 7.58 -24.65 18.18
N HIS A 233 8.55 -24.07 18.91
CA HIS A 233 9.74 -23.46 18.29
C HIS A 233 10.50 -24.47 17.42
N GLY A 234 10.74 -25.69 17.93
CA GLY A 234 11.37 -26.76 17.14
C GLY A 234 10.50 -27.23 15.96
N ALA A 235 9.19 -27.41 16.20
CA ALA A 235 8.24 -27.86 15.19
C ALA A 235 8.09 -26.91 13.98
N ILE A 236 8.22 -25.59 14.21
CA ILE A 236 8.16 -24.57 13.16
C ILE A 236 9.45 -24.53 12.33
N VAL A 237 10.62 -24.59 12.98
CA VAL A 237 11.92 -24.64 12.26
C VAL A 237 11.98 -25.86 11.34
N GLN A 238 11.61 -27.03 11.84
CA GLN A 238 11.53 -28.25 11.02
C GLN A 238 10.55 -28.09 9.85
N ARG A 239 9.38 -27.48 10.09
CA ARG A 239 8.38 -27.28 9.03
C ARG A 239 8.83 -26.30 7.95
N GLN A 240 9.60 -25.27 8.31
CA GLN A 240 10.25 -24.33 7.41
C GLN A 240 11.30 -25.03 6.53
N ILE A 241 12.22 -25.81 7.13
CA ILE A 241 13.22 -26.62 6.41
C ILE A 241 12.54 -27.50 5.35
N GLN A 242 11.60 -28.34 5.77
CA GLN A 242 10.85 -29.23 4.88
C GLN A 242 10.09 -28.48 3.76
N TYR A 243 9.60 -27.26 4.02
CA TYR A 243 8.88 -26.50 3.00
C TYR A 243 9.85 -25.92 1.95
N GLY A 244 11.02 -25.44 2.37
CA GLY A 244 12.10 -25.08 1.44
C GLY A 244 12.51 -26.27 0.56
N GLU A 245 12.75 -27.43 1.17
CA GLU A 245 13.07 -28.69 0.46
C GLU A 245 11.99 -29.09 -0.56
N ARG A 246 10.72 -29.16 -0.14
CA ARG A 246 9.58 -29.48 -1.04
C ARG A 246 9.39 -28.48 -2.17
N ARG A 247 9.92 -27.26 -2.05
CA ARG A 247 9.85 -26.19 -3.05
C ARG A 247 11.16 -26.01 -3.82
N GLY A 248 12.22 -26.76 -3.50
CA GLY A 248 13.54 -26.69 -4.14
C GLY A 248 14.41 -25.48 -3.75
N VAL A 249 13.99 -24.69 -2.76
CA VAL A 249 14.60 -23.39 -2.40
C VAL A 249 15.22 -23.42 -0.98
N PRO A 250 16.03 -22.42 -0.59
CA PRO A 250 16.39 -22.20 0.81
C PRO A 250 15.15 -22.00 1.69
N TRP A 251 15.26 -22.22 3.00
CA TRP A 251 14.17 -21.94 3.96
C TRP A 251 14.37 -20.60 4.67
N GLY A 252 13.37 -20.13 5.42
CA GLY A 252 13.37 -18.82 6.09
C GLY A 252 12.27 -17.89 5.57
N ILE A 253 11.01 -18.34 5.61
CA ILE A 253 9.85 -17.51 5.22
C ILE A 253 9.38 -16.69 6.43
N SER A 254 9.31 -15.37 6.26
CA SER A 254 9.05 -14.39 7.33
C SER A 254 8.56 -13.06 6.75
N GLU A 255 8.09 -12.12 7.58
CA GLU A 255 7.93 -10.72 7.16
C GLU A 255 9.21 -10.21 6.47
N SER A 256 9.09 -9.68 5.26
CA SER A 256 10.26 -9.27 4.46
C SER A 256 9.88 -8.37 3.29
N ALA A 257 10.89 -7.73 2.66
CA ALA A 257 10.71 -7.11 1.36
C ALA A 257 10.45 -8.15 0.26
N TYR A 258 9.74 -7.77 -0.80
CA TYR A 258 9.45 -8.65 -1.94
C TYR A 258 9.54 -7.93 -3.29
N LEU A 259 9.43 -8.66 -4.40
CA LEU A 259 9.64 -8.13 -5.76
C LEU A 259 8.43 -7.32 -6.28
N ALA A 260 8.08 -6.27 -5.56
CA ALA A 260 7.22 -5.18 -6.02
C ALA A 260 7.82 -3.86 -5.52
N GLN A 261 7.73 -2.80 -6.33
CA GLN A 261 8.21 -1.47 -5.98
C GLN A 261 7.06 -0.46 -6.04
N ASP A 262 7.17 0.61 -5.28
CA ASP A 262 6.32 1.80 -5.44
C ASP A 262 6.84 2.71 -6.58
N LEU A 263 6.27 3.93 -6.68
CA LEU A 263 6.64 4.92 -7.70
C LEU A 263 8.02 5.55 -7.46
N GLU A 264 8.61 5.36 -6.28
CA GLU A 264 9.92 5.89 -5.88
C GLU A 264 11.02 4.83 -6.02
N GLY A 265 10.63 3.57 -6.24
CA GLY A 265 11.52 2.42 -6.41
C GLY A 265 11.75 1.61 -5.13
N ASN A 266 11.08 1.92 -4.02
CA ASN A 266 11.27 1.20 -2.76
C ASN A 266 10.60 -0.18 -2.82
N TYR A 267 11.35 -1.23 -2.47
CA TYR A 267 10.77 -2.57 -2.36
C TYR A 267 9.72 -2.62 -1.26
N GLN A 268 8.55 -3.14 -1.61
CA GLN A 268 7.41 -3.22 -0.71
C GLN A 268 7.61 -4.34 0.32
N TYR A 269 7.06 -4.16 1.52
CA TYR A 269 7.23 -5.06 2.67
C TYR A 269 5.90 -5.70 3.10
N ARG A 270 5.90 -6.98 3.49
CA ARG A 270 4.73 -7.65 4.11
C ARG A 270 5.06 -8.98 4.79
N ALA A 271 4.10 -9.45 5.58
CA ALA A 271 4.08 -10.77 6.20
C ALA A 271 3.96 -11.94 5.20
N PHE A 272 4.90 -12.88 5.28
CA PHE A 272 4.90 -14.17 4.58
C PHE A 272 5.07 -15.32 5.57
N GLY A 273 4.52 -16.49 5.27
CA GLY A 273 4.64 -17.64 6.15
C GLY A 273 4.31 -18.97 5.48
N VAL A 274 4.58 -20.08 6.18
CA VAL A 274 4.46 -21.44 5.64
C VAL A 274 3.01 -21.93 5.63
N PRO A 275 2.47 -22.41 4.49
CA PRO A 275 1.15 -23.02 4.41
C PRO A 275 0.97 -24.20 5.38
N GLY A 276 -0.15 -24.22 6.08
CA GLY A 276 -0.45 -25.23 7.11
C GLY A 276 -0.10 -24.84 8.55
N LEU A 277 0.58 -23.70 8.75
CA LEU A 277 0.96 -23.16 10.08
C LEU A 277 0.23 -21.87 10.48
N GLY A 278 -0.52 -21.24 9.56
CA GLY A 278 -1.13 -19.92 9.79
C GLY A 278 -2.64 -19.91 9.57
N LEU A 279 -3.32 -18.92 10.17
CA LEU A 279 -4.76 -18.70 10.02
C LEU A 279 -5.10 -17.88 8.75
N LYS A 280 -4.15 -17.07 8.26
CA LYS A 280 -4.24 -16.28 7.03
C LYS A 280 -4.40 -17.17 5.78
N ARG A 281 -5.33 -16.81 4.89
CA ARG A 281 -5.49 -17.45 3.57
C ARG A 281 -4.48 -16.92 2.55
N GLY A 282 -4.18 -17.71 1.53
CA GLY A 282 -3.28 -17.31 0.43
C GLY A 282 -1.78 -17.43 0.73
N LEU A 283 -1.39 -18.06 1.86
CA LEU A 283 0.02 -18.28 2.19
C LEU A 283 0.77 -19.13 1.15
N ALA A 284 0.05 -19.94 0.35
CA ALA A 284 0.62 -20.74 -0.72
C ALA A 284 0.81 -19.95 -2.04
N ASP A 285 0.35 -18.70 -2.10
CA ASP A 285 0.38 -17.88 -3.31
C ASP A 285 1.76 -17.20 -3.49
N ASP A 286 2.51 -17.01 -2.40
CA ASP A 286 3.83 -16.39 -2.34
C ASP A 286 4.95 -17.36 -1.97
N LEU A 287 6.18 -17.06 -2.40
CA LEU A 287 7.40 -17.75 -1.98
C LEU A 287 8.57 -16.77 -1.90
N VAL A 288 8.73 -16.13 -0.74
CA VAL A 288 9.82 -15.18 -0.43
C VAL A 288 10.65 -15.75 0.71
N ILE A 289 11.98 -15.76 0.58
CA ILE A 289 12.91 -16.25 1.59
C ILE A 289 13.78 -15.11 2.10
N ALA A 290 13.88 -14.93 3.41
CA ALA A 290 14.68 -13.91 4.07
C ALA A 290 15.81 -14.54 4.90
N PRO A 291 17.09 -14.14 4.75
CA PRO A 291 18.20 -14.74 5.52
C PRO A 291 18.09 -14.56 7.04
N TYR A 292 17.60 -13.40 7.52
CA TYR A 292 17.43 -13.15 8.96
C TYR A 292 16.50 -14.19 9.61
N ALA A 293 15.49 -14.65 8.88
CA ALA A 293 14.51 -15.63 9.31
C ALA A 293 15.14 -16.99 9.63
N SER A 294 16.19 -17.36 8.88
CA SER A 294 17.01 -18.55 9.22
C SER A 294 17.88 -18.29 10.45
N LEU A 295 18.51 -17.10 10.52
CA LEU A 295 19.44 -16.74 11.58
C LEU A 295 18.78 -16.63 12.96
N LEU A 296 17.49 -16.25 13.03
CA LEU A 296 16.67 -16.34 14.26
C LEU A 296 16.60 -17.75 14.86
N ALA A 297 16.80 -18.80 14.05
CA ALA A 297 16.79 -20.19 14.51
C ALA A 297 18.17 -20.74 14.91
N THR A 298 19.23 -19.91 14.88
CA THR A 298 20.60 -20.34 15.25
C THR A 298 20.68 -20.97 16.66
N PRO A 299 19.99 -20.45 17.70
CA PRO A 299 19.95 -21.09 19.02
C PRO A 299 19.20 -22.44 19.09
N LEU A 300 18.52 -22.86 18.01
CA LEU A 300 17.67 -24.07 17.97
C LEU A 300 18.18 -25.14 17.00
N ALA A 301 18.78 -24.74 15.87
CA ALA A 301 19.20 -25.66 14.80
C ALA A 301 20.44 -25.15 14.03
N PRO A 302 21.58 -24.89 14.71
CA PRO A 302 22.71 -24.16 14.13
C PRO A 302 23.29 -24.83 12.87
N GLU A 303 23.41 -26.16 12.85
CA GLU A 303 23.89 -26.91 11.66
C GLU A 303 22.98 -26.70 10.44
N ALA A 304 21.66 -26.75 10.63
CA ALA A 304 20.68 -26.55 9.57
C ALA A 304 20.62 -25.08 9.09
N VAL A 305 20.92 -24.12 9.98
CA VAL A 305 21.09 -22.71 9.62
C VAL A 305 22.34 -22.55 8.75
N LEU A 306 23.51 -23.06 9.19
CA LEU A 306 24.77 -22.98 8.43
C LEU A 306 24.62 -23.57 7.02
N THR A 307 24.05 -24.78 6.90
CA THR A 307 23.75 -25.41 5.60
C THR A 307 22.81 -24.55 4.73
N ASN A 308 21.87 -23.81 5.34
CA ASN A 308 20.98 -22.92 4.58
C ASN A 308 21.66 -21.60 4.18
N LEU A 309 22.55 -21.05 5.00
CA LEU A 309 23.36 -19.88 4.65
C LEU A 309 24.26 -20.16 3.44
N GLU A 310 24.83 -21.36 3.32
CA GLU A 310 25.56 -21.76 2.12
C GLU A 310 24.66 -21.78 0.87
N ARG A 311 23.42 -22.26 1.00
CA ARG A 311 22.43 -22.25 -0.10
C ARG A 311 21.97 -20.83 -0.45
N LEU A 312 21.80 -19.95 0.53
CA LEU A 312 21.47 -18.53 0.33
C LEU A 312 22.63 -17.77 -0.34
N ARG A 313 23.87 -18.05 0.05
CA ARG A 313 25.08 -17.53 -0.62
C ARG A 313 25.18 -18.02 -2.06
N ALA A 314 24.95 -19.30 -2.30
CA ALA A 314 24.92 -19.89 -3.65
C ALA A 314 23.77 -19.34 -4.52
N ALA A 315 22.68 -18.88 -3.91
CA ALA A 315 21.57 -18.17 -4.56
C ALA A 315 21.83 -16.66 -4.76
N GLY A 316 23.01 -16.14 -4.39
CA GLY A 316 23.42 -14.76 -4.66
C GLY A 316 22.97 -13.72 -3.63
N LEU A 317 22.61 -14.11 -2.41
CA LEU A 317 22.17 -13.16 -1.36
C LEU A 317 23.32 -12.53 -0.56
N GLU A 318 24.58 -12.86 -0.79
CA GLU A 318 25.72 -12.22 -0.11
C GLU A 318 26.04 -10.85 -0.74
N GLY A 319 25.77 -9.78 0.01
CA GLY A 319 26.05 -8.39 -0.37
C GLY A 319 27.31 -7.81 0.30
N GLN A 320 27.35 -6.48 0.46
CA GLN A 320 28.44 -5.79 1.16
C GLN A 320 28.31 -5.88 2.69
N TYR A 321 27.09 -5.69 3.21
CA TYR A 321 26.80 -5.69 4.65
C TYR A 321 26.24 -7.03 5.12
N GLY A 322 26.91 -8.12 4.71
CA GLY A 322 26.40 -9.48 4.89
C GLY A 322 25.24 -9.79 3.93
N PHE A 323 24.25 -10.54 4.42
CA PHE A 323 23.13 -10.98 3.59
C PHE A 323 22.13 -9.87 3.25
N TYR A 324 21.72 -9.81 1.98
CA TYR A 324 20.59 -9.03 1.51
C TYR A 324 19.27 -9.48 2.17
N GLU A 325 18.33 -8.54 2.25
CA GLU A 325 17.01 -8.67 2.87
C GLU A 325 16.26 -9.95 2.51
N ALA A 326 16.09 -10.24 1.22
CA ALA A 326 15.30 -11.39 0.76
C ALA A 326 15.59 -11.80 -0.69
N ILE A 327 15.01 -12.93 -1.08
CA ILE A 327 14.88 -13.42 -2.47
C ILE A 327 13.44 -13.83 -2.75
N ASP A 328 12.86 -13.31 -3.84
CA ASP A 328 11.50 -13.64 -4.26
C ASP A 328 11.53 -14.71 -5.37
N TYR A 329 10.88 -15.85 -5.12
CA TYR A 329 10.69 -16.95 -6.07
C TYR A 329 9.24 -17.02 -6.60
N THR A 330 8.42 -15.99 -6.36
CA THR A 330 6.99 -16.01 -6.70
C THR A 330 6.79 -15.83 -8.20
N THR A 331 6.32 -16.88 -8.86
CA THR A 331 6.14 -17.00 -10.33
C THR A 331 5.52 -15.78 -11.00
N ASP A 332 4.54 -15.17 -10.33
CA ASP A 332 3.68 -14.14 -10.91
C ASP A 332 4.33 -12.73 -10.83
N ARG A 333 5.47 -12.60 -10.15
CA ARG A 333 6.29 -11.38 -10.05
C ARG A 333 7.64 -11.49 -10.77
N LEU A 334 8.11 -12.70 -11.04
CA LEU A 334 9.38 -12.90 -11.75
C LEU A 334 9.33 -12.34 -13.18
N PRO A 335 10.42 -11.76 -13.69
CA PRO A 335 10.54 -11.44 -15.12
C PRO A 335 10.35 -12.71 -15.95
N LYS A 336 9.67 -12.60 -17.10
CA LYS A 336 9.16 -13.75 -17.89
C LYS A 336 10.21 -14.78 -18.31
N ASP A 337 11.47 -14.37 -18.40
CA ASP A 337 12.60 -15.19 -18.84
C ASP A 337 13.53 -15.60 -17.66
N HIS A 338 13.15 -15.31 -16.41
CA HIS A 338 13.99 -15.54 -15.24
C HIS A 338 13.77 -16.92 -14.61
N VAL A 339 14.74 -17.83 -14.78
CA VAL A 339 14.70 -19.20 -14.24
C VAL A 339 15.45 -19.26 -12.91
N GLY A 340 14.88 -18.62 -11.89
CA GLY A 340 15.46 -18.48 -10.56
C GLY A 340 14.62 -17.55 -9.67
N GLY A 341 15.05 -17.34 -8.43
CA GLY A 341 14.53 -16.25 -7.60
C GLY A 341 15.34 -14.98 -7.80
N VAL A 342 14.71 -13.81 -7.62
CA VAL A 342 15.39 -12.51 -7.72
C VAL A 342 15.75 -12.04 -6.32
N ALA A 343 17.05 -11.90 -6.05
CA ALA A 343 17.55 -11.30 -4.82
C ALA A 343 17.22 -9.79 -4.78
N LEU A 344 16.89 -9.29 -3.59
CA LEU A 344 16.43 -7.93 -3.35
C LEU A 344 17.55 -7.14 -2.66
N PRO A 345 18.35 -6.33 -3.38
CA PRO A 345 19.59 -5.75 -2.88
C PRO A 345 19.34 -4.54 -1.96
N THR A 346 18.76 -4.83 -0.79
CA THR A 346 18.49 -3.89 0.30
C THR A 346 18.80 -4.56 1.64
N PHE A 347 18.87 -3.77 2.72
CA PHE A 347 19.18 -4.23 4.06
C PHE A 347 18.27 -3.52 5.07
N MET A 348 17.56 -4.25 5.93
CA MET A 348 16.76 -3.66 7.00
C MET A 348 17.52 -3.68 8.33
N ALA A 349 17.71 -2.50 8.94
CA ALA A 349 18.50 -2.34 10.16
C ALA A 349 17.98 -3.19 11.33
N HIS A 350 16.66 -3.34 11.46
CA HIS A 350 16.06 -4.19 12.50
C HIS A 350 16.28 -5.68 12.24
N HIS A 351 16.28 -6.14 10.97
CA HIS A 351 16.67 -7.51 10.62
C HIS A 351 18.14 -7.78 10.94
N GLN A 352 19.05 -6.85 10.65
CA GLN A 352 20.47 -6.97 11.01
C GLN A 352 20.67 -6.97 12.54
N GLY A 353 19.95 -6.13 13.28
CA GLY A 353 19.95 -6.14 14.75
C GLY A 353 19.48 -7.49 15.33
N MET A 354 18.41 -8.08 14.78
CA MET A 354 17.94 -9.41 15.17
C MET A 354 18.94 -10.52 14.83
N ILE A 355 19.65 -10.44 13.69
CA ILE A 355 20.72 -11.37 13.34
C ILE A 355 21.83 -11.32 14.39
N LEU A 356 22.30 -10.11 14.73
CA LEU A 356 23.38 -9.92 15.70
C LEU A 356 23.01 -10.50 17.07
N VAL A 357 21.81 -10.21 17.58
CA VAL A 357 21.35 -10.75 18.88
C VAL A 357 21.12 -12.27 18.82
N ALA A 358 20.66 -12.83 17.69
CA ALA A 358 20.52 -14.28 17.55
C ALA A 358 21.86 -15.03 17.53
N LEU A 359 22.88 -14.44 16.88
CA LEU A 359 24.24 -14.98 16.85
C LEU A 359 24.94 -14.84 18.21
N ASP A 360 24.87 -13.66 18.82
CA ASP A 360 25.40 -13.41 20.17
C ASP A 360 24.76 -14.35 21.21
N ASN A 361 23.44 -14.53 21.16
CA ASN A 361 22.77 -15.48 22.06
C ASN A 361 23.21 -16.93 21.86
N ALA A 362 23.55 -17.34 20.63
CA ALA A 362 24.02 -18.69 20.31
C ALA A 362 25.50 -18.93 20.68
N ILE A 363 26.35 -17.90 20.59
CA ILE A 363 27.81 -18.02 20.77
C ILE A 363 28.22 -17.70 22.22
N ASN A 364 27.67 -16.64 22.81
CA ASN A 364 28.10 -16.08 24.10
C ASN A 364 27.23 -16.53 25.29
N GLY A 365 26.45 -17.62 25.14
CA GLY A 365 25.67 -18.19 26.25
C GLY A 365 24.38 -17.44 26.58
N SER A 366 23.74 -16.84 25.57
CA SER A 366 22.47 -16.11 25.70
C SER A 366 22.47 -14.90 26.64
N PRO A 367 23.43 -13.95 26.52
CA PRO A 367 23.56 -12.84 27.45
C PRO A 367 22.33 -11.91 27.45
N MET A 368 21.73 -11.65 26.29
CA MET A 368 20.52 -10.81 26.20
C MET A 368 19.32 -11.45 26.92
N GLN A 369 19.15 -12.78 26.83
CA GLN A 369 18.16 -13.49 27.65
C GLN A 369 18.50 -13.46 29.14
N ASN A 370 19.78 -13.54 29.50
CA ASN A 370 20.22 -13.52 30.89
C ASN A 370 20.06 -12.14 31.55
N TRP A 371 20.24 -11.05 30.79
CA TRP A 371 19.95 -9.70 31.26
C TRP A 371 18.44 -9.46 31.40
N PHE A 372 17.62 -9.85 30.41
CA PHE A 372 16.16 -9.73 30.50
C PHE A 372 15.60 -10.50 31.70
N HIS A 373 16.06 -11.74 31.92
CA HIS A 373 15.65 -12.55 33.07
C HIS A 373 16.42 -12.23 34.38
N ALA A 374 17.26 -11.20 34.42
CA ALA A 374 17.85 -10.70 35.67
C ALA A 374 16.92 -9.73 36.41
N ASP A 375 15.95 -9.12 35.72
CA ASP A 375 14.98 -8.20 36.33
C ASP A 375 13.99 -8.96 37.26
N PRO A 376 13.83 -8.54 38.53
CA PRO A 376 12.87 -9.14 39.46
C PRO A 376 11.41 -9.16 38.97
N ARG A 377 11.01 -8.18 38.16
CA ARG A 377 9.68 -8.08 37.50
C ARG A 377 9.48 -9.24 36.53
N VAL A 378 10.48 -9.50 35.69
CA VAL A 378 10.50 -10.63 34.74
C VAL A 378 10.55 -11.97 35.47
N GLN A 379 11.34 -12.09 36.54
CA GLN A 379 11.42 -13.30 37.36
C GLN A 379 10.08 -13.67 38.02
N ALA A 380 9.32 -12.68 38.48
CA ALA A 380 7.98 -12.91 39.05
C ALA A 380 6.98 -13.46 38.01
N ALA A 381 7.12 -13.08 36.74
CA ALA A 381 6.27 -13.54 35.64
C ALA A 381 6.78 -14.82 34.94
N GLU A 382 8.02 -15.27 35.19
CA GLU A 382 8.73 -16.32 34.43
C GLU A 382 7.95 -17.65 34.31
N LEU A 383 7.12 -17.97 35.31
CA LEU A 383 6.26 -19.17 35.32
C LEU A 383 5.24 -19.23 34.16
N LEU A 384 4.84 -18.09 33.59
CA LEU A 384 3.92 -18.02 32.45
C LEU A 384 4.51 -18.70 31.19
N LEU A 385 5.84 -18.74 31.08
CA LEU A 385 6.57 -19.37 29.98
C LEU A 385 6.68 -20.90 30.14
N GLN A 386 6.26 -21.44 31.28
CA GLN A 386 6.42 -22.85 31.66
C GLN A 386 5.16 -23.70 31.40
N GLU A 387 4.28 -23.25 30.49
CA GLU A 387 3.04 -23.94 30.13
C GLU A 387 3.29 -25.34 29.54
N ARG A 388 2.72 -26.36 30.17
CA ARG A 388 2.89 -27.77 29.78
C ARG A 388 2.10 -28.11 28.51
N ILE A 389 2.69 -28.96 27.67
CA ILE A 389 2.07 -29.49 26.45
C ILE A 389 0.70 -30.14 26.75
N PRO A 390 -0.42 -29.63 26.20
CA PRO A 390 -1.74 -30.20 26.43
C PRO A 390 -1.89 -31.59 25.80
N ARG A 391 -2.26 -32.60 26.60
CA ARG A 391 -2.34 -34.00 26.13
C ARG A 391 -3.47 -34.22 25.11
N LEU A 392 -4.66 -33.69 25.40
CA LEU A 392 -5.91 -33.89 24.65
C LEU A 392 -6.51 -32.55 24.20
N VAL A 393 -6.01 -32.02 23.08
CA VAL A 393 -6.57 -30.83 22.42
C VAL A 393 -6.89 -31.18 20.96
N PRO A 394 -8.07 -30.81 20.43
CA PRO A 394 -8.39 -30.99 19.01
C PRO A 394 -7.41 -30.20 18.13
N LEU A 395 -6.71 -30.91 17.24
CA LEU A 395 -5.86 -30.27 16.25
C LEU A 395 -6.71 -29.65 15.14
N LYS A 396 -6.35 -28.44 14.71
CA LYS A 396 -6.92 -27.76 13.54
C LYS A 396 -6.03 -28.04 12.33
N ASN A 397 -6.66 -28.32 11.19
CA ASN A 397 -6.01 -28.30 9.89
C ASN A 397 -6.37 -26.97 9.21
N PRO A 398 -5.51 -25.93 9.24
CA PRO A 398 -5.76 -24.67 8.53
C PRO A 398 -5.70 -24.88 7.00
N PRO A 399 -6.25 -23.96 6.20
CA PRO A 399 -6.24 -24.08 4.75
C PRO A 399 -4.82 -24.05 4.17
N ILE A 400 -4.48 -25.07 3.38
CA ILE A 400 -3.22 -25.17 2.61
C ILE A 400 -3.45 -24.75 1.14
N GLU A 401 -4.71 -24.64 0.73
CA GLU A 401 -5.12 -24.27 -0.62
C GLU A 401 -4.59 -22.88 -1.01
N LYS A 402 -4.06 -22.79 -2.24
CA LYS A 402 -3.97 -21.50 -2.94
C LYS A 402 -5.36 -20.91 -3.05
N CYS A 403 -5.50 -19.59 -2.97
CA CYS A 403 -6.75 -18.97 -3.35
C CYS A 403 -6.97 -19.23 -4.86
N GLU A 404 -8.09 -19.85 -5.24
CA GLU A 404 -8.53 -19.80 -6.64
C GLU A 404 -8.57 -18.32 -7.07
N HIS A 405 -8.07 -18.03 -8.28
CA HIS A 405 -8.11 -16.67 -8.81
C HIS A 405 -9.55 -16.26 -9.19
N ILE A 406 -10.36 -15.96 -8.17
CA ILE A 406 -11.01 -14.65 -8.14
C ILE A 406 -9.90 -13.66 -8.50
N PRO A 407 -10.04 -12.83 -9.55
CA PRO A 407 -9.11 -11.74 -9.75
C PRO A 407 -9.27 -10.83 -8.54
N ALA A 408 -8.37 -10.99 -7.56
CA ALA A 408 -8.30 -10.10 -6.43
C ALA A 408 -8.09 -8.71 -7.02
N THR A 409 -9.10 -7.85 -6.88
CA THR A 409 -8.96 -6.41 -7.04
C THR A 409 -7.69 -6.05 -6.30
N ARG A 410 -6.67 -5.69 -7.09
CA ARG A 410 -5.25 -5.78 -6.71
C ARG A 410 -5.13 -5.24 -5.30
N ARG A 411 -4.71 -6.04 -4.31
CA ARG A 411 -4.47 -5.52 -2.96
C ARG A 411 -3.22 -4.64 -3.04
N LEU A 412 -3.44 -3.43 -3.54
CA LEU A 412 -2.51 -2.33 -3.61
C LEU A 412 -1.90 -2.16 -2.21
N PRO A 413 -0.60 -1.82 -2.13
CA PRO A 413 0.00 -1.50 -0.84
C PRO A 413 -0.85 -0.45 -0.13
N SER A 414 -1.02 -0.63 1.18
CA SER A 414 -1.93 0.08 2.10
C SER A 414 -2.46 1.39 1.53
N LEU A 415 -3.68 1.33 0.96
CA LEU A 415 -4.28 2.32 0.05
C LEU A 415 -3.85 3.75 0.40
N LEU A 416 -2.89 4.27 -0.37
CA LEU A 416 -1.99 5.33 0.09
C LEU A 416 -2.71 6.68 0.17
N VAL A 417 -3.33 6.95 1.32
CA VAL A 417 -4.11 8.15 1.61
C VAL A 417 -3.18 9.37 1.67
N ARG A 418 -3.13 10.15 0.60
CA ARG A 418 -2.31 11.37 0.53
C ARG A 418 -3.12 12.54 1.09
N ARG A 419 -2.69 13.07 2.24
CA ARG A 419 -3.31 14.22 2.91
C ARG A 419 -2.49 15.50 2.65
N TYR A 420 -3.15 16.60 2.33
CA TYR A 420 -2.54 17.92 2.16
C TYR A 420 -3.36 18.96 2.92
N VAL A 421 -2.69 19.87 3.64
CA VAL A 421 -3.34 20.92 4.47
C VAL A 421 -3.30 22.31 3.82
N THR A 422 -3.15 22.37 2.49
CA THR A 422 -3.04 23.62 1.74
C THR A 422 -3.34 23.42 0.24
N PRO A 423 -3.93 24.39 -0.46
CA PRO A 423 -3.96 24.41 -1.92
C PRO A 423 -2.59 24.80 -2.51
N HIS A 424 -1.72 25.48 -1.73
CA HIS A 424 -0.47 26.07 -2.19
C HIS A 424 0.66 25.05 -2.25
N THR A 425 0.91 24.52 -3.45
CA THR A 425 1.99 23.56 -3.71
C THR A 425 2.79 23.95 -4.94
N LEU A 426 4.13 23.94 -4.86
CA LEU A 426 5.07 24.30 -5.94
C LEU A 426 4.83 23.57 -7.28
N SER A 427 4.10 22.46 -7.26
CA SER A 427 3.51 21.83 -8.43
C SER A 427 2.19 21.17 -7.99
N PRO A 428 1.08 21.32 -8.73
CA PRO A 428 -0.22 20.78 -8.33
C PRO A 428 -0.13 19.28 -8.02
N ARG A 429 -0.60 18.89 -6.83
CA ARG A 429 -0.62 17.48 -6.41
C ARG A 429 -1.84 16.83 -7.04
N THR A 430 -1.61 15.99 -8.05
CA THR A 430 -2.68 15.33 -8.80
C THR A 430 -3.14 14.02 -8.17
N HIS A 431 -4.38 13.66 -8.52
CA HIS A 431 -5.01 12.38 -8.25
C HIS A 431 -5.84 11.96 -9.47
N PHE A 432 -5.98 10.65 -9.68
CA PHE A 432 -6.70 10.08 -10.81
C PHE A 432 -7.67 9.00 -10.31
N LEU A 433 -8.94 9.13 -10.68
CA LEU A 433 -9.96 8.10 -10.45
C LEU A 433 -10.46 7.59 -11.81
N SER A 434 -10.60 6.28 -11.97
CA SER A 434 -10.94 5.66 -13.25
C SER A 434 -11.55 4.27 -13.08
N ASN A 435 -12.48 3.93 -13.97
CA ASN A 435 -13.10 2.62 -14.14
C ASN A 435 -12.70 1.97 -15.49
N GLU A 436 -11.44 2.19 -15.92
CA GLU A 436 -10.89 1.89 -17.24
C GLU A 436 -11.43 2.77 -18.40
N SER A 437 -12.75 2.99 -18.50
CA SER A 437 -13.36 3.73 -19.62
C SER A 437 -13.52 5.24 -19.35
N TYR A 438 -13.86 5.63 -18.13
CA TYR A 438 -13.87 7.00 -17.63
C TYR A 438 -12.56 7.29 -16.89
N THR A 439 -12.04 8.51 -16.99
CA THR A 439 -10.95 9.01 -16.13
C THR A 439 -11.27 10.45 -15.71
N VAL A 440 -11.18 10.73 -14.42
CA VAL A 440 -11.09 12.12 -13.90
C VAL A 440 -9.71 12.35 -13.30
N MET A 441 -9.06 13.46 -13.68
CA MET A 441 -7.89 14.01 -13.00
C MET A 441 -8.36 15.14 -12.08
N LEU A 442 -7.82 15.20 -10.87
CA LEU A 442 -8.16 16.19 -9.84
C LEU A 442 -6.85 16.71 -9.20
N THR A 443 -6.78 18.00 -8.87
CA THR A 443 -5.64 18.62 -8.17
C THR A 443 -5.97 18.92 -6.71
N ASN A 444 -4.97 19.15 -5.86
CA ASN A 444 -5.22 19.55 -4.47
C ASN A 444 -5.97 20.90 -4.36
N ALA A 445 -5.81 21.81 -5.32
CA ALA A 445 -6.53 23.08 -5.35
C ALA A 445 -7.97 22.96 -5.89
N GLY A 446 -8.33 21.87 -6.58
CA GLY A 446 -9.67 21.59 -7.09
C GLY A 446 -9.87 21.75 -8.60
N GLY A 447 -8.82 22.14 -9.33
CA GLY A 447 -8.77 22.01 -10.79
C GLY A 447 -8.76 20.53 -11.23
N GLY A 448 -8.90 20.29 -12.53
CA GLY A 448 -8.97 18.92 -13.06
C GLY A 448 -9.61 18.80 -14.44
N TYR A 449 -9.86 17.57 -14.87
CA TYR A 449 -10.60 17.27 -16.11
C TYR A 449 -11.23 15.89 -16.09
N SER A 450 -12.27 15.70 -16.91
CA SER A 450 -13.00 14.45 -17.06
C SER A 450 -12.98 14.00 -18.52
N ARG A 451 -12.63 12.74 -18.77
CA ARG A 451 -12.54 12.14 -20.12
C ARG A 451 -13.15 10.74 -20.17
N ARG A 452 -13.62 10.33 -21.34
CA ARG A 452 -13.97 8.94 -21.67
C ARG A 452 -12.96 8.41 -22.69
N GLN A 453 -12.08 7.50 -22.27
CA GLN A 453 -10.97 6.97 -23.07
C GLN A 453 -10.10 8.08 -23.69
N HIS A 454 -10.27 8.34 -25.00
CA HIS A 454 -9.54 9.35 -25.77
C HIS A 454 -10.36 10.64 -26.00
N LEU A 455 -11.60 10.70 -25.52
CA LEU A 455 -12.52 11.83 -25.67
C LEU A 455 -12.53 12.68 -24.40
N ALA A 456 -12.11 13.94 -24.49
CA ALA A 456 -12.33 14.92 -23.44
C ALA A 456 -13.85 15.17 -23.31
N LEU A 457 -14.38 15.03 -22.10
CA LEU A 457 -15.76 15.40 -21.79
C LEU A 457 -15.79 16.88 -21.39
N THR A 458 -14.88 17.26 -20.48
CA THR A 458 -14.70 18.64 -20.02
C THR A 458 -13.39 19.25 -20.54
N ARG A 459 -13.33 20.59 -20.68
CA ARG A 459 -12.17 21.31 -21.21
C ARG A 459 -11.07 21.47 -20.15
N TRP A 460 -9.84 21.20 -20.55
CA TRP A 460 -8.64 21.45 -19.74
C TRP A 460 -7.44 21.72 -20.63
N ARG A 461 -6.48 22.48 -20.11
CA ARG A 461 -5.21 22.82 -20.76
C ARG A 461 -4.11 22.81 -19.73
N GLU A 462 -2.92 22.42 -20.16
CA GLU A 462 -1.71 22.57 -19.35
C GLU A 462 -1.37 24.05 -19.24
N ASP A 463 -1.34 24.55 -18.01
CA ASP A 463 -0.95 25.91 -17.66
C ASP A 463 -0.02 25.83 -16.45
N ILE A 464 1.20 26.35 -16.60
CA ILE A 464 2.25 26.31 -15.57
C ILE A 464 2.10 27.44 -14.54
N THR A 465 1.10 28.30 -14.69
CA THR A 465 0.87 29.51 -13.88
C THR A 465 -0.42 29.48 -13.09
N ALA A 466 -1.48 28.82 -13.59
CA ALA A 466 -2.80 28.80 -12.96
C ALA A 466 -3.55 27.46 -13.14
N ASP A 467 -4.08 26.92 -12.05
CA ASP A 467 -4.91 25.71 -12.04
C ASP A 467 -6.42 26.04 -12.24
N ALA A 468 -6.70 26.90 -13.22
CA ALA A 468 -8.04 27.49 -13.43
C ALA A 468 -8.99 26.59 -14.25
N TRP A 469 -8.53 25.44 -14.75
CA TRP A 469 -9.33 24.52 -15.56
C TRP A 469 -9.95 23.42 -14.71
N GLY A 470 -11.27 23.22 -14.79
CA GLY A 470 -11.95 22.24 -13.95
C GLY A 470 -13.45 22.13 -14.16
N SER A 471 -14.09 21.39 -13.25
CA SER A 471 -15.53 21.31 -13.10
C SER A 471 -15.85 21.72 -11.67
N PHE A 472 -16.40 22.91 -11.52
CA PHE A 472 -16.45 23.65 -10.27
C PHE A 472 -17.87 23.69 -9.71
N ILE A 473 -17.98 23.89 -8.39
CA ILE A 473 -19.25 24.14 -7.71
C ILE A 473 -19.04 25.39 -6.85
N TYR A 474 -19.79 26.43 -7.18
CA TYR A 474 -19.81 27.68 -6.43
C TYR A 474 -20.89 27.62 -5.36
N VAL A 475 -20.56 28.21 -4.21
CA VAL A 475 -21.46 28.49 -3.10
C VAL A 475 -21.66 30.00 -3.04
N ARG A 476 -22.93 30.42 -3.00
CA ARG A 476 -23.30 31.81 -2.71
C ARG A 476 -24.18 31.83 -1.46
N ASP A 477 -23.70 32.50 -0.42
CA ASP A 477 -24.50 32.83 0.76
C ASP A 477 -25.50 33.93 0.34
N LEU A 478 -26.80 33.70 0.53
CA LEU A 478 -27.85 34.64 0.12
C LEU A 478 -28.00 35.82 1.09
N ASP A 479 -27.55 35.66 2.33
CA ASP A 479 -27.68 36.61 3.41
C ASP A 479 -26.49 37.60 3.42
N SER A 480 -25.25 37.09 3.28
CA SER A 480 -24.03 37.91 3.16
C SER A 480 -23.70 38.33 1.73
N ARG A 481 -24.22 37.63 0.72
CA ARG A 481 -23.89 37.75 -0.72
C ARG A 481 -22.45 37.39 -1.09
N GLU A 482 -21.70 36.78 -0.17
CA GLU A 482 -20.37 36.28 -0.49
C GLU A 482 -20.45 35.06 -1.42
N VAL A 483 -19.43 34.92 -2.29
CA VAL A 483 -19.31 33.85 -3.28
C VAL A 483 -17.94 33.20 -3.16
N TRP A 484 -17.91 31.86 -3.12
CA TRP A 484 -16.69 31.06 -3.11
C TRP A 484 -16.93 29.69 -3.76
N SER A 485 -15.88 28.89 -3.92
CA SER A 485 -15.98 27.52 -4.44
C SER A 485 -15.93 26.48 -3.31
N THR A 486 -16.53 25.30 -3.53
CA THR A 486 -16.43 24.16 -2.60
C THR A 486 -15.02 23.54 -2.55
N THR A 487 -14.14 23.96 -3.47
CA THR A 487 -12.68 23.77 -3.48
C THR A 487 -11.97 25.14 -3.46
N TYR A 488 -10.64 25.21 -3.52
CA TYR A 488 -9.95 26.51 -3.58
C TYR A 488 -10.13 27.20 -4.94
N GLN A 489 -9.90 26.46 -6.03
CA GLN A 489 -10.19 26.88 -7.40
C GLN A 489 -11.71 26.87 -7.68
N PRO A 490 -12.24 27.76 -8.54
CA PRO A 490 -11.51 28.79 -9.31
C PRO A 490 -11.46 30.15 -8.59
N THR A 491 -12.21 30.32 -7.49
CA THR A 491 -12.41 31.60 -6.81
C THR A 491 -11.19 32.12 -6.05
N ALA A 492 -10.19 31.27 -5.80
CA ALA A 492 -8.96 31.57 -5.05
C ALA A 492 -9.14 32.17 -3.64
N ARG A 493 -10.37 32.15 -3.09
CA ARG A 493 -10.68 32.60 -1.73
C ARG A 493 -10.07 31.63 -0.71
N GLU A 494 -9.09 32.13 0.03
CA GLU A 494 -8.52 31.46 1.20
C GLU A 494 -9.62 31.15 2.24
N PRO A 495 -9.74 29.88 2.69
CA PRO A 495 -10.54 29.49 3.83
C PRO A 495 -9.76 29.61 5.15
N ASP A 496 -10.45 29.48 6.29
CA ASP A 496 -9.84 29.43 7.62
C ASP A 496 -9.16 28.08 7.89
N GLU A 497 -9.74 26.98 7.39
CA GLU A 497 -9.12 25.65 7.34
C GLU A 497 -9.21 25.07 5.92
N TYR A 498 -8.16 24.38 5.46
CA TYR A 498 -8.19 23.60 4.20
C TYR A 498 -7.55 22.23 4.38
N GLU A 499 -8.22 21.20 3.90
CA GLU A 499 -7.72 19.84 3.87
C GLU A 499 -8.15 19.13 2.58
N VAL A 500 -7.19 18.41 1.99
CA VAL A 500 -7.40 17.50 0.86
C VAL A 500 -6.98 16.11 1.29
N THR A 501 -7.83 15.12 1.04
CA THR A 501 -7.57 13.71 1.28
C THR A 501 -7.82 12.93 -0.01
N PHE A 502 -6.75 12.37 -0.58
CA PHE A 502 -6.81 11.52 -1.76
C PHE A 502 -6.69 10.05 -1.37
N ALA A 503 -7.82 9.34 -1.36
CA ALA A 503 -7.88 7.88 -1.22
C ALA A 503 -8.10 7.23 -2.60
N PRO A 504 -7.65 5.99 -2.85
CA PRO A 504 -7.79 5.35 -4.16
C PRO A 504 -9.22 5.09 -4.65
N ASP A 505 -10.24 5.23 -3.78
CA ASP A 505 -11.66 5.19 -4.14
C ASP A 505 -12.29 6.58 -4.32
N ARG A 506 -11.71 7.63 -3.71
CA ARG A 506 -12.31 8.98 -3.67
C ARG A 506 -11.30 10.09 -3.39
N ALA A 507 -11.54 11.25 -3.99
CA ALA A 507 -10.93 12.50 -3.59
C ALA A 507 -11.89 13.31 -2.71
N THR A 508 -11.43 13.75 -1.54
CA THR A 508 -12.22 14.54 -0.59
C THR A 508 -11.51 15.87 -0.30
N TRP A 509 -12.27 16.96 -0.32
CA TRP A 509 -11.87 18.27 0.18
C TRP A 509 -12.74 18.64 1.37
N ARG A 510 -12.13 19.23 2.39
CA ARG A 510 -12.79 19.87 3.52
C ARG A 510 -12.24 21.30 3.60
N ARG A 511 -13.12 22.29 3.50
CA ARG A 511 -12.79 23.71 3.77
C ARG A 511 -13.71 24.26 4.86
N VAL A 512 -13.21 25.20 5.65
CA VAL A 512 -14.01 25.93 6.65
C VAL A 512 -13.96 27.42 6.31
N ASP A 513 -15.13 28.05 6.20
CA ASP A 513 -15.30 29.46 5.92
C ASP A 513 -16.16 30.06 7.06
N GLY A 514 -15.51 30.58 8.10
CA GLY A 514 -16.14 31.02 9.34
C GLY A 514 -16.93 29.91 10.04
N ASP A 515 -18.24 30.09 10.17
CA ASP A 515 -19.16 29.11 10.79
C ASP A 515 -19.47 27.89 9.88
N ILE A 516 -19.03 27.87 8.62
CA ILE A 516 -19.48 26.90 7.61
C ILE A 516 -18.36 25.91 7.26
N GLU A 517 -18.52 24.62 7.61
CA GLU A 517 -17.72 23.54 7.00
C GLU A 517 -18.36 23.10 5.68
N ILE A 518 -17.54 22.99 4.65
CA ILE A 518 -17.91 22.46 3.34
C ILE A 518 -17.08 21.23 3.03
N ARG A 519 -17.74 20.13 2.67
CA ARG A 519 -17.11 18.89 2.26
C ARG A 519 -17.49 18.53 0.83
N THR A 520 -16.50 18.43 -0.05
CA THR A 520 -16.65 17.94 -1.43
C THR A 520 -16.08 16.53 -1.50
N GLU A 521 -16.84 15.55 -1.98
CA GLU A 521 -16.34 14.20 -2.27
C GLU A 521 -16.57 13.86 -3.75
N ILE A 522 -15.53 13.35 -4.42
CA ILE A 522 -15.58 12.98 -5.83
C ILE A 522 -15.20 11.50 -5.98
N VAL A 523 -16.07 10.74 -6.67
CA VAL A 523 -15.89 9.31 -6.99
C VAL A 523 -16.26 9.03 -8.44
N VAL A 524 -15.72 7.94 -9.00
CA VAL A 524 -16.12 7.40 -10.32
C VAL A 524 -16.84 6.07 -10.09
N SER A 525 -17.95 5.84 -10.79
CA SER A 525 -18.69 4.57 -10.70
C SER A 525 -17.88 3.41 -11.30
N PRO A 526 -17.74 2.26 -10.62
CA PRO A 526 -17.07 1.09 -11.17
C PRO A 526 -17.91 0.34 -12.22
N GLU A 527 -19.22 0.65 -12.33
CA GLU A 527 -20.16 -0.02 -13.24
C GLU A 527 -20.56 0.85 -14.45
N ASP A 528 -20.52 2.18 -14.32
CA ASP A 528 -21.00 3.14 -15.34
C ASP A 528 -19.97 4.24 -15.62
N ASP A 529 -19.97 4.80 -16.84
CA ASP A 529 -19.17 5.98 -17.22
C ASP A 529 -19.73 7.28 -16.61
N VAL A 530 -19.64 7.40 -15.29
CA VAL A 530 -20.21 8.47 -14.46
C VAL A 530 -19.23 8.87 -13.34
N GLU A 531 -18.95 10.17 -13.23
CA GLU A 531 -18.43 10.74 -11.97
C GLU A 531 -19.58 11.29 -11.11
N LEU A 532 -19.43 11.17 -9.79
CA LEU A 532 -20.32 11.73 -8.78
C LEU A 532 -19.53 12.74 -7.95
N ARG A 533 -20.04 13.97 -7.85
CA ARG A 533 -19.54 15.03 -6.97
C ARG A 533 -20.60 15.29 -5.89
N ARG A 534 -20.36 14.81 -4.67
CA ARG A 534 -21.20 15.10 -3.50
C ARG A 534 -20.68 16.37 -2.84
N VAL A 535 -21.58 17.31 -2.57
CA VAL A 535 -21.32 18.44 -1.65
C VAL A 535 -22.18 18.26 -0.40
N SER A 536 -21.57 18.49 0.75
CA SER A 536 -22.25 18.59 2.05
C SER A 536 -21.84 19.90 2.72
N LEU A 537 -22.83 20.66 3.19
CA LEU A 537 -22.66 21.93 3.91
C LEU A 537 -23.03 21.71 5.38
N THR A 538 -22.22 22.20 6.32
CA THR A 538 -22.51 22.13 7.75
C THR A 538 -22.34 23.52 8.37
N ASN A 539 -23.45 24.11 8.81
CA ASN A 539 -23.45 25.38 9.53
C ASN A 539 -23.32 25.12 11.04
N HIS A 540 -22.17 25.47 11.61
CA HIS A 540 -21.87 25.39 13.05
C HIS A 540 -22.36 26.62 13.83
N GLY A 541 -22.76 27.68 13.12
CA GLY A 541 -23.22 28.95 13.66
C GLY A 541 -24.59 28.87 14.37
N ARG A 542 -25.04 30.03 14.85
CA ARG A 542 -26.31 30.15 15.60
C ARG A 542 -27.49 30.58 14.73
N GLU A 543 -27.21 31.23 13.61
CA GLU A 543 -28.20 31.76 12.68
C GLU A 543 -28.37 30.82 11.50
N ALA A 544 -29.62 30.62 11.05
CA ALA A 544 -29.89 29.82 9.86
C ALA A 544 -29.56 30.66 8.62
N ARG A 545 -28.83 30.07 7.67
CA ARG A 545 -28.47 30.71 6.39
C ARG A 545 -29.05 29.94 5.20
N SER A 546 -29.19 30.63 4.07
CA SER A 546 -29.60 30.01 2.81
C SER A 546 -28.51 30.15 1.75
N PHE A 547 -28.25 29.07 1.01
CA PHE A 547 -27.16 29.02 0.03
C PHE A 547 -27.68 28.67 -1.37
N ASP A 548 -27.19 29.35 -2.41
CA ASP A 548 -27.27 28.85 -3.78
C ASP A 548 -26.03 28.00 -4.08
N LEU A 549 -26.24 26.75 -4.49
CA LEU A 549 -25.21 25.95 -5.14
C LEU A 549 -25.35 26.12 -6.66
N THR A 550 -24.25 26.45 -7.34
CA THR A 550 -24.20 26.59 -8.81
C THR A 550 -23.03 25.77 -9.36
N SER A 551 -23.29 24.77 -10.19
CA SER A 551 -22.24 24.00 -10.87
C SER A 551 -21.74 24.71 -12.15
N TYR A 552 -20.55 24.35 -12.61
CA TYR A 552 -19.98 24.80 -13.89
C TYR A 552 -18.99 23.79 -14.47
N ALA A 553 -19.15 23.43 -15.74
CA ALA A 553 -18.11 22.75 -16.52
C ALA A 553 -18.21 23.10 -18.02
N GLU A 554 -17.06 23.29 -18.67
CA GLU A 554 -16.97 23.53 -20.12
C GLU A 554 -16.97 22.23 -20.91
N VAL A 555 -17.82 22.11 -21.94
CA VAL A 555 -18.10 20.83 -22.62
C VAL A 555 -17.35 20.70 -23.95
N VAL A 556 -16.70 19.55 -24.17
CA VAL A 556 -15.87 19.29 -25.35
C VAL A 556 -16.41 18.12 -26.20
N LEU A 557 -16.70 16.97 -25.59
CA LEU A 557 -17.17 15.75 -26.26
C LEU A 557 -16.34 15.32 -27.49
N ALA A 558 -15.02 15.52 -27.46
CA ALA A 558 -14.13 15.33 -28.62
C ALA A 558 -12.72 14.89 -28.21
N PRO A 559 -11.89 14.35 -29.12
CA PRO A 559 -10.46 14.16 -28.84
C PRO A 559 -9.81 15.50 -28.45
N GLY A 560 -8.99 15.49 -27.39
CA GLY A 560 -8.43 16.72 -26.81
C GLY A 560 -7.72 17.62 -27.83
N ASP A 561 -6.84 17.02 -28.64
CA ASP A 561 -6.08 17.69 -29.70
C ASP A 561 -6.97 18.47 -30.70
N ALA A 562 -8.21 17.99 -30.92
CA ALA A 562 -9.17 18.62 -31.82
C ALA A 562 -9.88 19.84 -31.21
N ASP A 563 -10.03 19.90 -29.88
CA ASP A 563 -10.47 21.11 -29.17
C ASP A 563 -9.33 22.11 -29.01
N LEU A 564 -8.10 21.64 -28.73
CA LEU A 564 -6.91 22.49 -28.70
C LEU A 564 -6.66 23.18 -30.05
N SER A 565 -6.77 22.45 -31.16
CA SER A 565 -6.52 22.98 -32.50
C SER A 565 -7.55 24.03 -32.92
N HIS A 566 -8.86 23.72 -32.81
CA HIS A 566 -9.93 24.54 -33.37
C HIS A 566 -11.19 24.55 -32.46
N PRO A 567 -11.13 25.15 -31.25
CA PRO A 567 -12.20 25.05 -30.25
C PRO A 567 -13.53 25.62 -30.75
N ALA A 568 -13.51 26.83 -31.33
CA ALA A 568 -14.70 27.46 -31.90
C ALA A 568 -15.38 26.61 -33.00
N PHE A 569 -14.62 25.82 -33.76
CA PHE A 569 -15.18 24.88 -34.74
C PHE A 569 -15.57 23.52 -34.12
N SER A 570 -15.05 23.16 -32.95
CA SER A 570 -15.51 22.02 -32.15
C SER A 570 -16.88 22.30 -31.53
N ASN A 571 -17.03 23.48 -30.91
CA ASN A 571 -18.24 23.93 -30.21
C ASN A 571 -19.50 23.88 -31.07
N LEU A 572 -19.43 24.31 -32.35
CA LEU A 572 -20.57 24.33 -33.29
C LEU A 572 -21.25 22.95 -33.51
N PHE A 573 -20.62 21.84 -33.11
CA PHE A 573 -21.20 20.51 -33.22
C PHE A 573 -21.95 20.07 -31.95
N ILE A 574 -21.93 20.86 -30.87
CA ILE A 574 -22.62 20.56 -29.62
C ILE A 574 -23.99 21.25 -29.58
N GLU A 575 -24.99 20.54 -29.07
CA GLU A 575 -26.36 21.02 -28.88
C GLU A 575 -26.82 20.67 -27.46
N THR A 576 -27.24 21.67 -26.69
CA THR A 576 -27.68 21.48 -25.29
C THR A 576 -29.20 21.31 -25.21
N ILE A 577 -29.67 20.47 -24.29
CA ILE A 577 -31.08 20.09 -24.14
C ILE A 577 -31.37 19.96 -22.64
N ALA A 578 -32.33 20.73 -22.11
CA ALA A 578 -32.79 20.54 -20.72
C ALA A 578 -33.72 19.33 -20.60
N VAL A 579 -33.61 18.63 -19.47
CA VAL A 579 -34.47 17.51 -19.07
C VAL A 579 -35.05 17.82 -17.69
N PRO A 580 -36.09 18.67 -17.58
CA PRO A 580 -36.62 19.13 -16.30
C PRO A 580 -37.27 18.01 -15.47
N GLU A 581 -37.65 16.91 -16.11
CA GLU A 581 -38.19 15.70 -15.46
C GLU A 581 -37.13 14.93 -14.64
N SER A 582 -35.87 15.38 -14.66
CA SER A 582 -34.74 14.75 -13.96
C SER A 582 -33.67 15.77 -13.54
N ASP A 583 -34.02 17.06 -13.42
CA ASP A 583 -33.12 18.15 -13.00
C ASP A 583 -31.75 18.14 -13.70
N ALA A 584 -31.77 17.96 -15.03
CA ALA A 584 -30.57 17.66 -15.81
C ALA A 584 -30.43 18.49 -17.10
N LEU A 585 -29.17 18.69 -17.51
CA LEU A 585 -28.76 19.16 -18.83
C LEU A 585 -28.14 17.99 -19.61
N MET A 586 -28.54 17.81 -20.87
CA MET A 586 -27.92 16.87 -21.79
C MET A 586 -27.23 17.63 -22.94
N CYS A 587 -25.97 17.33 -23.21
CA CYS A 587 -25.24 17.83 -24.37
C CYS A 587 -25.10 16.72 -25.40
N VAL A 588 -25.50 16.98 -26.64
CA VAL A 588 -25.41 16.03 -27.76
C VAL A 588 -24.39 16.54 -28.76
N ARG A 589 -23.37 15.75 -29.09
CA ARG A 589 -22.48 16.05 -30.22
C ARG A 589 -23.05 15.49 -31.52
N ARG A 590 -23.33 16.39 -32.46
CA ARG A 590 -23.81 16.11 -33.80
C ARG A 590 -22.67 15.50 -34.64
N PRO A 591 -22.85 14.33 -35.28
CA PRO A 591 -21.77 13.67 -36.01
C PRO A 591 -21.35 14.47 -37.25
N ARG A 592 -20.04 14.55 -37.49
CA ARG A 592 -19.46 15.13 -38.71
C ARG A 592 -19.57 14.16 -39.90
N SER A 593 -19.47 12.87 -39.62
CA SER A 593 -19.72 11.75 -40.54
C SER A 593 -20.03 10.49 -39.71
N GLY A 594 -20.83 9.57 -40.26
CA GLY A 594 -21.29 8.37 -39.53
C GLY A 594 -22.56 8.57 -38.70
N THR A 595 -22.94 7.52 -37.96
CA THR A 595 -24.20 7.46 -37.19
C THR A 595 -24.08 7.81 -35.72
N ASP A 596 -22.87 7.69 -35.17
CA ASP A 596 -22.68 7.62 -33.72
C ASP A 596 -22.73 9.01 -33.10
N ARG A 597 -23.59 9.16 -32.10
CA ARG A 597 -23.80 10.41 -31.36
C ARG A 597 -23.18 10.27 -29.98
N LEU A 598 -22.38 11.24 -29.58
CA LEU A 598 -21.87 11.33 -28.22
C LEU A 598 -22.85 12.15 -27.37
N TYR A 599 -23.08 11.69 -26.15
CA TYR A 599 -23.98 12.27 -25.18
C TYR A 599 -23.21 12.54 -23.89
N LEU A 600 -23.36 13.74 -23.34
CA LEU A 600 -23.08 14.05 -21.94
C LEU A 600 -24.43 14.27 -21.25
N ILE A 601 -24.60 13.79 -20.02
CA ILE A 601 -25.65 14.27 -19.13
C ILE A 601 -25.01 14.79 -17.84
N HIS A 602 -25.39 16.00 -17.46
CA HIS A 602 -25.11 16.60 -16.16
C HIS A 602 -26.42 16.63 -15.37
N VAL A 603 -26.44 16.01 -14.20
CA VAL A 603 -27.63 15.87 -13.35
C VAL A 603 -27.35 16.54 -12.01
N LEU A 604 -28.31 17.30 -11.49
CA LEU A 604 -28.33 17.73 -10.10
C LEU A 604 -29.39 16.93 -9.34
N SER A 605 -29.06 16.46 -8.15
CA SER A 605 -29.97 15.70 -7.29
C SER A 605 -29.67 16.02 -5.84
N GLY A 606 -30.66 15.84 -4.96
CA GLY A 606 -30.47 16.05 -3.53
C GLY A 606 -31.50 15.37 -2.64
N ARG A 607 -31.11 15.06 -1.40
CA ARG A 607 -32.04 14.61 -0.35
C ARG A 607 -32.45 15.82 0.47
N GLY A 608 -33.64 16.34 0.20
CA GLY A 608 -34.20 17.43 0.99
C GLY A 608 -35.42 18.04 0.32
N ARG A 609 -35.90 19.14 0.90
CA ARG A 609 -36.93 19.99 0.29
C ARG A 609 -36.23 21.14 -0.45
N LEU A 610 -35.52 20.78 -1.52
CA LEU A 610 -34.75 21.68 -2.37
C LEU A 610 -35.60 22.89 -2.79
N GLY A 611 -34.99 24.08 -2.77
CA GLY A 611 -35.68 25.34 -2.97
C GLY A 611 -35.84 25.69 -4.45
N GLY A 612 -37.09 25.94 -4.86
CA GLY A 612 -37.40 26.45 -6.20
C GLY A 612 -37.41 25.39 -7.31
N ALA A 613 -37.28 25.86 -8.55
CA ALA A 613 -37.05 25.03 -9.72
C ALA A 613 -35.59 25.18 -10.15
N THR A 614 -34.96 24.10 -10.61
CA THR A 614 -33.55 24.09 -10.99
C THR A 614 -33.29 25.03 -12.17
N GLU A 615 -32.46 26.03 -11.94
CA GLU A 615 -32.03 27.00 -12.96
C GLU A 615 -30.85 26.44 -13.76
N TYR A 616 -30.70 26.85 -15.02
CA TYR A 616 -29.59 26.43 -15.87
C TYR A 616 -29.05 27.51 -16.80
N GLU A 617 -27.75 27.42 -17.07
CA GLU A 617 -27.07 28.18 -18.12
C GLU A 617 -26.25 27.22 -19.00
N THR A 618 -26.21 27.49 -20.31
CA THR A 618 -25.52 26.62 -21.29
C THR A 618 -24.56 27.36 -22.22
N ASP A 619 -24.49 28.70 -22.16
CA ASP A 619 -23.51 29.50 -22.91
C ASP A 619 -22.48 30.15 -21.96
N ARG A 620 -21.18 29.86 -22.18
CA ARG A 620 -20.06 30.37 -21.36
C ARG A 620 -20.03 31.90 -21.29
N GLY A 621 -20.35 32.57 -22.40
CA GLY A 621 -20.35 34.03 -22.50
C GLY A 621 -21.46 34.70 -21.69
N ARG A 622 -22.53 33.96 -21.35
CA ARG A 622 -23.58 34.41 -20.42
C ARG A 622 -23.23 34.13 -18.96
N PHE A 623 -22.63 32.99 -18.68
CA PHE A 623 -22.25 32.61 -17.32
C PHE A 623 -21.14 33.49 -16.77
N ILE A 624 -20.03 33.60 -17.51
CA ILE A 624 -18.86 34.38 -17.13
C ILE A 624 -19.08 35.88 -17.38
N GLY A 625 -19.69 36.22 -18.53
CA GLY A 625 -19.82 37.60 -19.00
C GLY A 625 -18.65 38.05 -19.88
N ARG A 626 -18.81 39.20 -20.53
CA ARG A 626 -17.81 39.72 -21.48
C ARG A 626 -16.58 40.27 -20.74
N GLY A 627 -15.51 39.49 -20.70
CA GLY A 627 -14.22 39.89 -20.11
C GLY A 627 -14.11 39.65 -18.60
N GLY A 628 -15.02 38.86 -18.01
CA GLY A 628 -14.75 38.19 -16.75
C GLY A 628 -14.03 36.85 -16.98
N ASP A 629 -13.76 36.12 -15.89
CA ASP A 629 -13.26 34.75 -15.91
C ASP A 629 -14.03 33.85 -14.92
N VAL A 630 -13.61 32.60 -14.76
CA VAL A 630 -14.18 31.63 -13.81
C VAL A 630 -13.93 31.99 -12.34
N ASP A 631 -13.02 32.92 -12.04
CA ASP A 631 -12.80 33.42 -10.67
C ASP A 631 -14.02 34.19 -10.13
N ARG A 632 -14.66 34.99 -10.99
CA ARG A 632 -15.79 35.86 -10.65
C ARG A 632 -16.78 36.00 -11.83
N PRO A 633 -17.56 34.95 -12.15
CA PRO A 633 -18.52 34.96 -13.24
C PRO A 633 -19.76 35.84 -12.95
N ILE A 634 -20.21 36.61 -13.93
CA ILE A 634 -21.34 37.57 -13.79
C ILE A 634 -22.66 36.91 -13.35
N ALA A 635 -22.84 35.61 -13.64
CA ALA A 635 -23.99 34.83 -13.18
C ALA A 635 -24.12 34.78 -11.64
N LEU A 636 -23.01 34.92 -10.90
CA LEU A 636 -23.00 34.87 -9.43
C LEU A 636 -23.10 36.26 -8.79
N ASP A 637 -22.57 37.29 -9.46
CA ASP A 637 -22.63 38.71 -9.05
C ASP A 637 -24.08 39.27 -9.07
N THR A 638 -25.00 38.61 -9.77
CA THR A 638 -26.40 39.04 -9.90
C THR A 638 -27.38 38.12 -9.17
N THR A 639 -28.36 38.70 -8.47
CA THR A 639 -29.53 37.99 -7.92
C THR A 639 -30.60 37.70 -8.98
N ALA A 640 -30.20 37.61 -10.26
CA ALA A 640 -31.08 37.30 -11.36
C ALA A 640 -31.09 35.78 -11.61
N PRO A 641 -32.22 35.21 -12.08
CA PRO A 641 -32.24 33.82 -12.49
C PRO A 641 -31.33 33.60 -13.70
N LEU A 642 -30.74 32.40 -13.82
CA LEU A 642 -30.01 31.99 -15.03
C LEU A 642 -30.92 32.04 -16.26
N SER A 643 -30.35 32.15 -17.47
CA SER A 643 -31.17 32.42 -18.66
C SER A 643 -32.09 31.27 -19.07
N ASN A 644 -31.88 30.06 -18.54
CA ASN A 644 -32.67 28.86 -18.81
C ASN A 644 -32.81 28.57 -20.33
N THR A 645 -31.76 28.87 -21.09
CA THR A 645 -31.72 28.62 -22.55
C THR A 645 -30.88 27.40 -22.91
N THR A 646 -31.31 26.73 -23.98
CA THR A 646 -30.72 25.49 -24.52
C THR A 646 -30.78 25.51 -26.05
N GLY A 647 -29.93 24.71 -26.69
CA GLY A 647 -29.89 24.50 -28.14
C GLY A 647 -28.47 24.56 -28.70
N PRO A 648 -28.27 24.98 -29.97
CA PRO A 648 -26.94 25.24 -30.50
C PRO A 648 -26.37 26.53 -29.92
N VAL A 649 -25.33 26.41 -29.09
CA VAL A 649 -24.62 27.51 -28.41
C VAL A 649 -23.21 27.69 -28.98
N LEU A 650 -22.61 28.88 -28.79
CA LEU A 650 -21.30 29.20 -29.37
C LEU A 650 -20.13 28.70 -28.52
N ASP A 651 -20.31 28.64 -27.21
CA ASP A 651 -19.32 28.10 -26.27
C ASP A 651 -20.04 27.31 -25.16
N PRO A 652 -20.17 25.98 -25.31
CA PRO A 652 -21.07 25.17 -24.51
C PRO A 652 -20.53 24.89 -23.11
N ILE A 653 -21.37 25.16 -22.12
CA ILE A 653 -21.17 24.74 -20.73
C ILE A 653 -22.34 23.88 -20.26
N VAL A 654 -22.13 23.21 -19.14
CA VAL A 654 -23.22 22.79 -18.25
C VAL A 654 -23.12 23.55 -16.94
N SER A 655 -24.21 24.21 -16.56
CA SER A 655 -24.36 24.85 -15.26
C SER A 655 -25.79 24.62 -14.77
N LEU A 656 -25.92 24.08 -13.55
CA LEU A 656 -27.17 23.89 -12.83
C LEU A 656 -27.08 24.67 -11.51
N ARG A 657 -28.11 25.45 -11.18
CA ARG A 657 -28.24 26.15 -9.90
C ARG A 657 -29.47 25.68 -9.15
N GLN A 658 -29.33 25.55 -7.83
CA GLN A 658 -30.42 25.25 -6.92
C GLN A 658 -30.19 25.90 -5.55
N SER A 659 -31.25 26.45 -4.96
CA SER A 659 -31.21 27.03 -3.62
C SER A 659 -31.41 25.94 -2.56
N VAL A 660 -30.54 25.90 -1.56
CA VAL A 660 -30.56 24.96 -0.44
C VAL A 660 -30.91 25.72 0.84
N PRO A 661 -32.15 25.63 1.33
CA PRO A 661 -32.54 26.19 2.63
C PRO A 661 -32.11 25.24 3.76
N GLN A 662 -31.52 25.79 4.82
CA GLN A 662 -31.16 25.01 6.01
C GLN A 662 -32.41 24.47 6.74
N PRO A 663 -32.42 23.21 7.22
CA PRO A 663 -33.55 22.63 7.95
C PRO A 663 -33.78 23.28 9.32
N ASP A 664 -35.06 23.38 9.70
CA ASP A 664 -35.53 24.12 10.88
C ASP A 664 -35.23 23.40 12.21
N ARG A 665 -34.79 24.15 13.23
CA ARG A 665 -34.12 23.64 14.44
C ARG A 665 -35.10 23.32 15.57
N THR A 666 -36.07 22.43 15.33
CA THR A 666 -37.17 22.15 16.29
C THR A 666 -37.39 20.67 16.66
N ALA A 667 -36.37 20.04 17.26
CA ALA A 667 -36.54 18.88 18.15
C ALA A 667 -35.46 18.83 19.26
N SER A 668 -35.85 18.37 20.45
CA SER A 668 -35.06 18.51 21.71
C SER A 668 -34.18 17.26 22.02
N PRO A 669 -33.40 17.22 23.12
CA PRO A 669 -32.07 16.58 23.12
C PRO A 669 -32.03 15.05 23.28
N ARG A 670 -30.82 14.50 23.05
CA ARG A 670 -30.41 13.08 23.24
C ARG A 670 -31.04 12.06 22.28
N ALA A 671 -30.88 12.31 20.99
CA ALA A 671 -30.65 11.25 20.01
C ALA A 671 -29.57 11.71 19.01
N GLN A 672 -28.57 10.86 18.74
CA GLN A 672 -27.63 11.12 17.64
C GLN A 672 -28.31 10.74 16.31
N HIS A 673 -28.99 11.70 15.70
CA HIS A 673 -29.38 11.63 14.30
C HIS A 673 -28.36 12.43 13.48
N ARG A 674 -27.56 11.75 12.65
CA ARG A 674 -26.90 12.41 11.52
C ARG A 674 -27.99 12.75 10.50
N GLY A 675 -28.31 14.03 10.39
CA GLY A 675 -29.03 14.58 9.25
C GLY A 675 -28.01 15.12 8.28
N ASP A 676 -27.51 14.27 7.39
CA ASP A 676 -26.59 14.68 6.33
C ASP A 676 -27.43 15.23 5.16
N ASP A 677 -27.45 16.56 4.97
CA ASP A 677 -28.10 17.17 3.81
C ASP A 677 -27.24 16.90 2.55
N GLU A 678 -27.76 16.04 1.66
CA GLU A 678 -27.03 15.53 0.49
C GLU A 678 -27.39 16.31 -0.78
N VAL A 679 -26.39 16.83 -1.51
CA VAL A 679 -26.54 17.27 -2.91
C VAL A 679 -25.47 16.60 -3.81
N PRO A 680 -25.74 15.42 -4.38
CA PRO A 680 -24.96 14.85 -5.46
C PRO A 680 -25.26 15.49 -6.83
N ALA A 681 -24.24 16.10 -7.43
CA ALA A 681 -24.20 16.37 -8.86
C ALA A 681 -23.45 15.23 -9.59
N SER A 682 -23.87 14.87 -10.80
CA SER A 682 -23.18 13.85 -11.61
C SER A 682 -22.91 14.30 -13.04
N VAL A 683 -21.87 13.73 -13.66
CA VAL A 683 -21.53 13.94 -15.07
C VAL A 683 -21.21 12.59 -15.70
N GLY A 684 -22.01 12.16 -16.68
CA GLY A 684 -21.86 10.84 -17.31
C GLY A 684 -22.18 10.82 -18.80
N ALA A 685 -21.79 9.72 -19.45
CA ALA A 685 -21.98 9.52 -20.90
C ALA A 685 -22.68 8.17 -21.20
N PRO A 686 -23.98 8.16 -21.55
CA PRO A 686 -24.70 6.91 -21.82
C PRO A 686 -24.25 6.25 -23.13
N ASP A 687 -23.91 4.96 -23.07
CA ASP A 687 -23.61 4.14 -24.25
C ASP A 687 -24.90 3.63 -24.93
N VAL A 688 -24.89 3.47 -26.26
CA VAL A 688 -26.10 3.26 -27.07
C VAL A 688 -25.92 2.08 -28.02
N ARG A 689 -26.50 0.92 -27.68
CA ARG A 689 -26.66 -0.21 -28.61
C ARG A 689 -28.06 -0.84 -28.55
N ARG A 690 -28.83 -0.61 -29.63
CA ARG A 690 -30.22 -1.06 -29.94
C ARG A 690 -31.31 -0.22 -29.24
N SER A 691 -32.43 0.21 -29.84
CA SER A 691 -32.93 0.34 -31.24
C SER A 691 -34.42 0.80 -31.22
N ALA A 692 -34.79 2.06 -31.53
CA ALA A 692 -35.96 2.82 -30.98
C ALA A 692 -37.47 2.38 -31.15
N SER A 693 -38.22 2.25 -30.02
CA SER A 693 -39.60 2.78 -29.74
C SER A 693 -40.27 2.55 -28.34
N ALA A 694 -41.30 3.39 -28.07
CA ALA A 694 -42.65 3.04 -27.55
C ALA A 694 -42.98 3.06 -26.03
N VAL A 695 -43.05 4.27 -25.45
CA VAL A 695 -43.74 4.54 -24.17
C VAL A 695 -45.25 4.17 -24.21
N GLY A 696 -45.78 3.62 -23.11
CA GLY A 696 -47.08 2.92 -23.06
C GLY A 696 -48.04 3.19 -21.88
N ARG A 697 -47.77 4.18 -21.01
CA ARG A 697 -48.55 4.57 -19.79
C ARG A 697 -48.51 3.57 -18.60
N ARG A 698 -48.54 4.15 -17.38
CA ARG A 698 -48.48 3.51 -16.04
C ARG A 698 -47.14 2.84 -15.68
N GLY A 699 -46.31 3.54 -14.90
CA GLY A 699 -45.09 2.96 -14.30
C GLY A 699 -44.18 3.94 -13.54
N ALA A 700 -44.08 5.19 -13.99
CA ALA A 700 -43.07 6.16 -13.51
C ALA A 700 -43.11 6.49 -12.00
N ALA A 701 -44.27 6.42 -11.35
CA ALA A 701 -44.49 6.95 -10.00
C ALA A 701 -43.99 6.06 -8.83
N LYS A 702 -43.11 5.08 -9.04
CA LYS A 702 -42.74 4.10 -7.97
C LYS A 702 -41.26 3.76 -7.82
N HIS A 703 -40.35 4.30 -8.64
CA HIS A 703 -38.95 3.85 -8.67
C HIS A 703 -37.88 4.90 -8.30
N ALA A 704 -38.27 6.16 -8.07
CA ALA A 704 -37.39 7.26 -7.65
C ALA A 704 -36.92 7.18 -6.17
N ARG A 705 -36.59 5.97 -5.67
CA ARG A 705 -36.13 5.74 -4.28
C ARG A 705 -35.03 4.68 -4.13
N ALA A 706 -34.48 4.15 -5.22
CA ALA A 706 -33.30 3.28 -5.20
C ALA A 706 -32.43 3.58 -6.42
N GLY A 707 -31.19 4.02 -6.18
CA GLY A 707 -30.22 4.29 -7.25
C GLY A 707 -29.69 2.99 -7.84
N ARG A 708 -30.23 2.59 -9.01
CA ARG A 708 -29.67 1.58 -9.91
C ARG A 708 -30.03 1.95 -11.35
N ILE A 709 -29.04 1.88 -12.24
CA ILE A 709 -29.22 2.04 -13.70
C ILE A 709 -29.48 0.65 -14.31
N VAL A 710 -30.30 0.56 -15.36
CA VAL A 710 -30.56 -0.68 -16.13
C VAL A 710 -30.82 -0.34 -17.62
N GLU A 711 -30.34 -1.21 -18.53
CA GLU A 711 -30.51 -1.16 -19.99
C GLU A 711 -31.95 -0.92 -20.49
N ILE A 712 -32.08 -0.44 -21.73
CA ILE A 712 -33.33 -0.49 -22.53
C ILE A 712 -33.09 -1.22 -23.87
N ARG A 713 -34.03 -2.10 -24.25
CA ARG A 713 -34.19 -2.70 -25.60
C ARG A 713 -35.65 -2.56 -26.08
N ASP A 714 -35.87 -2.62 -27.40
CA ASP A 714 -36.45 -1.46 -28.10
C ASP A 714 -37.03 -1.83 -29.54
N LEU A 715 -37.86 -0.99 -30.23
CA LEU A 715 -38.63 -1.13 -31.55
C LEU A 715 -40.04 -1.81 -31.49
N ARG A 716 -41.04 -1.57 -32.38
CA ARG A 716 -41.53 -0.34 -33.09
C ARG A 716 -43.09 -0.29 -33.13
N ARG A 717 -43.69 0.91 -33.30
CA ARG A 717 -45.16 1.16 -33.24
C ARG A 717 -45.87 1.21 -34.61
N ARG A 718 -47.08 0.60 -34.65
CA ARG A 718 -48.31 0.95 -35.41
C ARG A 718 -48.31 1.02 -36.95
N ALA A 719 -49.30 0.35 -37.55
CA ALA A 719 -50.42 0.99 -38.26
C ALA A 719 -51.61 0.01 -38.43
N ASP A 720 -52.85 0.50 -38.29
CA ASP A 720 -54.07 -0.11 -38.84
C ASP A 720 -54.49 0.67 -40.10
N PRO A 721 -55.17 0.05 -41.08
CA PRO A 721 -56.59 0.38 -41.22
C PRO A 721 -57.53 -0.81 -41.54
N ALA A 722 -58.82 -0.56 -41.36
CA ALA A 722 -59.96 -1.49 -41.39
C ALA A 722 -60.10 -2.42 -42.63
N GLY A 723 -60.68 -3.62 -42.43
CA GLY A 723 -61.15 -4.47 -43.53
C GLY A 723 -61.76 -5.86 -43.18
N ALA A 724 -63.08 -5.90 -42.94
CA ALA A 724 -64.01 -7.04 -43.15
C ALA A 724 -63.82 -8.42 -42.44
N SER A 725 -64.92 -9.20 -42.44
CA SER A 725 -65.15 -10.47 -41.72
C SER A 725 -64.98 -11.72 -42.66
N PRO A 726 -65.37 -12.96 -42.28
CA PRO A 726 -64.83 -13.85 -41.24
C PRO A 726 -64.51 -15.30 -41.75
N GLY A 727 -63.74 -16.13 -41.02
CA GLY A 727 -63.47 -17.52 -41.48
C GLY A 727 -62.94 -18.57 -40.47
N ARG A 728 -63.68 -19.69 -40.38
CA ARG A 728 -63.43 -21.06 -39.82
C ARG A 728 -61.94 -21.49 -39.64
N GLN A 729 -61.49 -22.09 -38.52
CA GLN A 729 -61.83 -23.36 -37.80
C GLN A 729 -60.97 -24.59 -38.23
N ARG A 730 -60.47 -25.36 -37.24
CA ARG A 730 -59.72 -26.67 -37.30
C ARG A 730 -58.21 -26.55 -37.60
N GLY A 731 -57.31 -27.40 -37.06
CA GLY A 731 -57.44 -28.36 -35.95
C GLY A 731 -56.39 -29.50 -35.95
N ARG A 732 -56.20 -30.16 -34.78
CA ARG A 732 -55.48 -31.44 -34.48
C ARG A 732 -53.93 -31.46 -34.33
N SER A 733 -53.51 -31.88 -33.13
CA SER A 733 -52.24 -32.55 -32.77
C SER A 733 -52.30 -34.08 -33.11
N PRO A 734 -51.38 -34.97 -32.66
CA PRO A 734 -49.90 -34.91 -32.50
C PRO A 734 -49.16 -36.14 -33.13
N ALA A 735 -47.81 -36.24 -33.04
CA ALA A 735 -47.09 -37.54 -32.95
C ALA A 735 -45.59 -37.43 -32.50
N ARG A 736 -45.07 -38.51 -31.88
CA ARG A 736 -43.66 -38.98 -31.78
C ARG A 736 -43.62 -40.43 -32.41
N PRO A 737 -42.59 -41.32 -32.36
CA PRO A 737 -41.24 -41.27 -31.73
C PRO A 737 -40.05 -41.97 -32.46
N ALA A 738 -38.83 -41.80 -31.92
CA ALA A 738 -37.76 -42.80 -31.61
C ALA A 738 -37.03 -43.73 -32.63
N GLN A 739 -35.71 -43.87 -32.36
CA GLN A 739 -34.81 -45.05 -32.46
C GLN A 739 -34.19 -45.54 -33.80
N GLY A 740 -32.92 -46.02 -33.71
CA GLY A 740 -32.12 -46.71 -34.75
C GLY A 740 -30.60 -46.63 -34.45
N ALA A 741 -29.78 -47.67 -34.71
CA ALA A 741 -28.34 -47.70 -34.32
C ALA A 741 -27.44 -48.73 -35.08
N ARG A 742 -26.11 -48.69 -34.83
CA ARG A 742 -25.00 -49.54 -35.37
C ARG A 742 -24.50 -49.10 -36.78
N ILE A 743 -23.31 -49.43 -37.32
CA ILE A 743 -22.38 -50.59 -37.23
C ILE A 743 -20.88 -50.15 -37.07
N SER A 744 -19.90 -51.07 -37.19
CA SER A 744 -18.52 -51.09 -36.65
C SER A 744 -17.33 -50.71 -37.59
N SER A 745 -16.13 -50.78 -37.00
CA SER A 745 -14.74 -50.63 -37.51
C SER A 745 -14.19 -51.92 -38.20
N PRO A 746 -12.87 -52.22 -38.44
CA PRO A 746 -11.60 -51.54 -38.04
C PRO A 746 -10.38 -51.59 -39.02
N GLN A 747 -9.27 -50.94 -38.60
CA GLN A 747 -7.85 -51.31 -38.83
C GLN A 747 -6.97 -50.63 -37.74
N GLY A 748 -5.66 -50.88 -37.55
CA GLY A 748 -4.73 -51.74 -38.31
C GLY A 748 -3.42 -52.10 -37.55
N HIS A 749 -2.33 -51.35 -37.74
CA HIS A 749 -0.95 -51.85 -37.59
C HIS A 749 -0.16 -51.52 -36.30
N ARG A 750 0.75 -52.45 -35.92
CA ARG A 750 1.85 -52.34 -34.91
C ARG A 750 2.98 -53.34 -35.21
N LEU A 751 4.24 -53.00 -34.87
CA LEU A 751 5.40 -53.87 -34.54
C LEU A 751 6.26 -53.05 -33.52
N ARG A 752 6.64 -53.48 -32.30
CA ARG A 752 7.55 -54.57 -31.81
C ARG A 752 9.03 -54.32 -32.14
N SER A 753 10.04 -54.55 -31.29
CA SER A 753 10.22 -55.37 -30.03
C SER A 753 11.08 -54.62 -28.96
N ARG A 754 10.97 -54.83 -27.63
CA ARG A 754 11.61 -55.87 -26.74
C ARG A 754 13.12 -56.10 -26.98
N CYS A 755 14.01 -56.26 -25.98
CA CYS A 755 13.92 -56.37 -24.49
C CYS A 755 15.06 -55.51 -23.82
N THR A 756 15.64 -55.67 -22.61
CA THR A 756 15.73 -56.74 -21.57
C THR A 756 15.89 -56.14 -20.14
N GLU A 757 16.78 -56.64 -19.26
CA GLU A 757 16.86 -56.34 -17.80
C GLU A 757 18.33 -56.29 -17.26
N ARG A 758 18.57 -55.48 -16.21
CA ARG A 758 19.37 -55.63 -14.95
C ARG A 758 20.66 -56.51 -14.87
N PRO A 759 21.53 -56.41 -13.82
CA PRO A 759 21.36 -55.82 -12.46
C PRO A 759 21.02 -54.33 -12.38
#